data_AF-A0A2D9CHT8-F1
#
_entry.id   AF-A0A2D9CHT8-F1
#
_cell.length_a   1.000
_cell.length_b   1.000
_cell.length_c   1.000
_cell.angle_alpha   90.00
_cell.angle_beta   90.00
_cell.angle_gamma   90.00
#
_symmetry.space_group_name_H-M   'P 1'
#
loop_
_entity.id
_entity.type
_entity.pdbx_description
1 polymer ?
#
loop_
_entity_poly.entity_id
_entity_poly.type
_entity_poly.pdbx_seq_one_letter_code
_entity_poly.pdbx_strand_id
1 'polypeptide(L)'
;MAIEDIKTSTASSGSSFTPSNWISEPQQSGDVIFLVLLNDSGGTPITVAGWNEIAGPAPNNSSRCSCFYLEHTGTDITAPTANGSSNDWIAAAFLCRGLDLTNIVNGSARFDINVDSYTYETPALTTTDDNCLVFRVYGLDNGGVVSPSYGYGVSKGAEVELINNLSLYVDYDTFATAGAVPRLAYNSGNATSGFDRDATIYTIAFSVDSEIEPSINSVPVMISDYSQSPTVYDISTIRPTIIGKTTAPFTSYSVFRADSYTTDLAWHGGYTEYSVSISTGLTVQMLAKDISSVDMSVFPYSITFGLTETSRFSADGPLFYFEDGAGNWAVWQPVSKSRMGNGRLKTLIGYMPDQVLVDFSGVIDWSDIVRTGHGIDKAETGTGSRLIRVSCECMVTPASAIGGTEEKPVTPRLIAESFSTGLGIYRANSSGIGQDLIAASVEIGNLVTPTYFVGRAISTEYPPNDTNTLIGYKIGDGVLSVTIKASSGCVYDFRSWTLGTTEVKDFSIDPSSSLDATYLTDGWNLKGATLDWKTGIACPTANFIECGILDIKGAEFIGGTVYGSISTTHSMTATDGAVIGYDFTKGDETYAIELSSVDGNYDLSQATFNGYTTELNISAATGTTTITLAVGQATPTYVTAGAMVLFVLPVVLATGSVSGIVTGSRLQIVNQTKAIKPINQIIFGTSYSIDYSDDTVYAVDDILEVRLTYQSGVTAKKEFSQLAVVTAGGWSVLAAQEDDDVYIALGVDGSTITKFTADYVNDEVDLTVATDFYGSEFYPWWVFNGTTASGIDEFFGGITAVNEANFRINNSIVSLYFDNTTSTNLKQLDNRRIYRDDGQYPVKSPTTGGGGIDIVWRNEILVASLGKVLDILEADEKIRPTKYQKLHKITKAALVDKDVIINGSDIDLVEP
;
A
#
# COMPACT_ATOMS: atom_id res chain seq x y z
N MET A 1 5.54 24.65 4.60
CA MET A 1 5.33 26.09 4.93
C MET A 1 4.29 26.25 6.07
N ALA A 2 4.22 27.40 6.73
CA ALA A 2 3.12 27.66 7.67
C ALA A 2 2.66 29.10 7.60
N ILE A 3 1.33 29.27 7.59
CA ILE A 3 0.66 30.56 7.71
C ILE A 3 -0.24 30.47 8.92
N GLU A 4 -0.05 31.41 9.83
CA GLU A 4 -0.92 31.64 10.97
C GLU A 4 -1.33 33.12 10.97
N ASP A 5 -2.62 33.36 11.18
CA ASP A 5 -3.28 34.66 11.03
C ASP A 5 -3.66 35.29 12.37
N ILE A 6 -3.37 36.59 12.52
CA ILE A 6 -3.77 37.37 13.70
C ILE A 6 -4.47 38.66 13.30
N LYS A 7 -5.58 38.94 13.99
CA LYS A 7 -6.50 40.06 13.71
C LYS A 7 -6.36 41.19 14.73
N THR A 8 -6.21 42.42 14.24
CA THR A 8 -6.36 43.62 15.07
C THR A 8 -7.03 44.79 14.38
N SER A 9 -8.31 44.92 14.68
CA SER A 9 -9.07 46.15 14.57
C SER A 9 -8.88 47.02 15.82
N THR A 10 -8.38 48.25 15.68
CA THR A 10 -8.69 49.30 16.67
C THR A 10 -9.18 50.57 15.99
N ALA A 11 -10.37 51.03 16.37
CA ALA A 11 -10.87 52.37 16.04
C ALA A 11 -10.06 53.38 16.87
N SER A 12 -8.86 53.71 16.40
CA SER A 12 -7.96 54.65 17.05
C SER A 12 -7.75 55.82 16.11
N SER A 13 -8.15 57.03 16.53
CA SER A 13 -8.01 58.27 15.76
C SER A 13 -6.60 58.89 15.81
N GLY A 14 -5.59 58.12 16.22
CA GLY A 14 -4.21 58.59 16.38
C GLY A 14 -3.39 58.47 15.10
N SER A 15 -2.38 59.34 14.95
CA SER A 15 -1.38 59.26 13.87
C SER A 15 -0.38 58.12 14.03
N SER A 16 -0.54 57.30 15.08
CA SER A 16 0.27 56.14 15.41
C SER A 16 -0.65 55.01 15.85
N PHE A 17 -0.36 53.81 15.36
CA PHE A 17 -1.14 52.61 15.59
C PHE A 17 -0.21 51.44 15.92
N THR A 18 -0.56 50.66 16.95
CA THR A 18 0.09 49.40 17.29
C THR A 18 -0.99 48.33 17.40
N PRO A 19 -0.90 47.23 16.62
CA PRO A 19 -1.78 46.07 16.76
C PRO A 19 -1.93 45.62 18.23
N SER A 20 -3.15 45.58 18.76
CA SER A 20 -3.43 45.19 20.15
C SER A 20 -3.41 43.68 20.42
N ASN A 21 -3.63 42.88 19.39
CA ASN A 21 -3.43 41.44 19.31
C ASN A 21 -2.26 41.18 18.35
N TRP A 22 -1.32 40.35 18.74
CA TRP A 22 -0.14 40.08 17.91
C TRP A 22 0.13 38.60 17.86
N ILE A 23 0.84 38.16 16.80
CA ILE A 23 1.22 36.76 16.54
C ILE A 23 1.66 36.09 17.84
N SER A 24 0.78 35.24 18.36
CA SER A 24 0.96 34.57 19.64
C SER A 24 1.87 33.36 19.54
N GLU A 25 2.04 32.83 18.33
CA GLU A 25 2.85 31.65 18.15
C GLU A 25 4.34 31.90 18.12
N PRO A 26 5.12 30.90 18.57
CA PRO A 26 6.56 31.01 18.60
C PRO A 26 7.10 31.29 17.20
N GLN A 27 7.82 32.40 17.08
CA GLN A 27 8.53 32.78 15.88
C GLN A 27 9.94 32.16 15.95
N GLN A 28 10.47 31.77 14.80
CA GLN A 28 11.81 31.18 14.70
C GLN A 28 12.64 31.89 13.63
N SER A 29 13.96 31.77 13.75
CA SER A 29 14.89 32.32 12.75
C SER A 29 14.54 31.79 11.36
N GLY A 30 14.37 32.69 10.40
CA GLY A 30 13.97 32.38 9.04
C GLY A 30 12.47 32.43 8.76
N ASP A 31 11.64 32.72 9.77
CA ASP A 31 10.25 33.11 9.52
C ASP A 31 10.20 34.51 8.86
N VAL A 32 9.17 34.76 8.06
CA VAL A 32 8.87 36.09 7.51
C VAL A 32 7.51 36.53 8.02
N ILE A 33 7.41 37.69 8.63
CA ILE A 33 6.12 38.28 8.99
C ILE A 33 5.67 39.20 7.86
N PHE A 34 4.51 38.93 7.29
CA PHE A 34 3.84 39.79 6.32
C PHE A 34 2.78 40.63 7.02
N LEU A 35 2.80 41.96 6.84
CA LEU A 35 1.94 42.91 7.53
C LEU A 35 1.23 43.79 6.50
N VAL A 36 -0.08 43.87 6.60
CA VAL A 36 -0.93 44.72 5.78
C VAL A 36 -1.57 45.77 6.67
N LEU A 37 -1.46 47.03 6.29
CA LEU A 37 -2.01 48.17 7.04
C LEU A 37 -2.92 49.00 6.13
N LEU A 38 -4.06 49.42 6.67
CA LEU A 38 -5.00 50.34 6.04
C LEU A 38 -5.29 51.50 7.00
N ASN A 39 -5.16 52.74 6.54
CA ASN A 39 -5.45 53.96 7.31
C ASN A 39 -6.38 54.89 6.55
N ASP A 40 -7.45 55.31 7.22
CA ASP A 40 -8.42 56.30 6.72
C ASP A 40 -7.74 57.69 6.63
N SER A 41 -8.18 58.56 5.72
CA SER A 41 -7.76 59.94 5.40
C SER A 41 -6.54 60.21 4.50
N GLY A 42 -5.85 59.21 3.95
CA GLY A 42 -4.97 59.33 2.76
C GLY A 42 -3.85 60.40 2.72
N GLY A 43 -3.66 61.24 3.73
CA GLY A 43 -2.79 62.42 3.66
C GLY A 43 -1.33 62.16 4.01
N THR A 44 -1.06 61.13 4.82
CA THR A 44 0.27 60.80 5.35
C THR A 44 0.67 59.38 4.95
N PRO A 45 1.90 59.14 4.44
CA PRO A 45 2.40 57.79 4.18
C PRO A 45 2.35 56.91 5.43
N ILE A 46 1.93 55.65 5.26
CA ILE A 46 2.08 54.65 6.30
C ILE A 46 3.55 54.27 6.38
N THR A 47 4.12 54.32 7.58
CA THR A 47 5.52 53.93 7.81
C THR A 47 5.61 53.02 9.03
N VAL A 48 6.46 51.99 8.92
CA VAL A 48 6.71 51.03 10.00
C VAL A 48 8.22 50.90 10.15
N ALA A 49 8.76 51.36 11.28
CA ALA A 49 10.21 51.40 11.47
C ALA A 49 10.81 49.98 11.54
N GLY A 50 11.84 49.73 10.74
CA GLY A 50 12.54 48.43 10.69
C GLY A 50 11.90 47.37 9.81
N TRP A 51 10.81 47.68 9.10
CA TRP A 51 10.13 46.78 8.17
C TRP A 51 10.40 47.19 6.72
N ASN A 52 10.40 46.21 5.81
CA ASN A 52 10.54 46.44 4.38
C ASN A 52 9.15 46.66 3.75
N GLU A 53 8.95 47.77 3.06
CA GLU A 53 7.69 48.04 2.35
C GLU A 53 7.67 47.35 0.98
N ILE A 54 6.53 46.74 0.63
CA ILE A 54 6.29 46.08 -0.66
C ILE A 54 5.49 47.03 -1.56
N ALA A 55 6.07 47.39 -2.70
CA ALA A 55 5.45 48.20 -3.77
C ALA A 55 5.03 49.66 -3.42
N GLY A 56 5.51 50.22 -2.31
CA GLY A 56 5.40 51.63 -1.92
C GLY A 56 3.95 52.12 -1.64
N PRO A 57 3.76 53.26 -0.94
CA PRO A 57 2.42 53.70 -0.55
C PRO A 57 1.66 54.27 -1.76
N ALA A 58 0.34 54.07 -1.81
CA ALA A 58 -0.53 54.71 -2.79
C ALA A 58 -0.53 56.25 -2.64
N PRO A 59 -0.58 57.03 -3.73
CA PRO A 59 -0.77 58.48 -3.71
C PRO A 59 -2.24 58.93 -3.59
N ASN A 60 -3.16 58.08 -3.11
CA ASN A 60 -4.57 58.46 -3.06
C ASN A 60 -4.90 59.42 -1.90
N ASN A 61 -6.00 60.17 -2.06
CA ASN A 61 -6.34 61.31 -1.21
C ASN A 61 -7.34 60.96 -0.07
N SER A 62 -7.78 59.69 0.05
CA SER A 62 -8.84 59.30 1.00
C SER A 62 -8.49 58.09 1.89
N SER A 63 -7.88 56.98 1.41
CA SER A 63 -7.43 55.88 2.30
C SER A 63 -6.15 55.19 1.83
N ARG A 64 -5.16 54.97 2.69
CA ARG A 64 -3.89 54.33 2.27
C ARG A 64 -3.81 52.89 2.75
N CYS A 65 -3.56 51.97 1.82
CA CYS A 65 -3.14 50.61 2.13
C CYS A 65 -1.65 50.44 1.80
N SER A 66 -0.88 49.87 2.72
CA SER A 66 0.53 49.51 2.51
C SER A 66 0.79 48.08 3.01
N CYS A 67 1.65 47.37 2.28
CA CYS A 67 2.07 46.01 2.60
C CYS A 67 3.55 46.03 3.01
N PHE A 68 3.91 45.28 4.05
CA PHE A 68 5.25 45.23 4.61
C PHE A 68 5.66 43.79 4.90
N TYR A 69 6.95 43.54 4.96
CA TYR A 69 7.48 42.29 5.51
C TYR A 69 8.71 42.51 6.40
N LEU A 70 8.93 41.55 7.31
CA LEU A 70 10.10 41.49 8.18
C LEU A 70 10.62 40.06 8.25
N GLU A 71 11.92 39.88 7.98
CA GLU A 71 12.62 38.63 8.24
C GLU A 71 12.93 38.51 9.74
N HIS A 72 12.50 37.40 10.34
CA HIS A 72 12.74 37.11 11.74
C HIS A 72 14.15 36.53 11.93
N THR A 73 14.96 37.18 12.77
CA THR A 73 16.37 36.83 13.00
C THR A 73 16.65 36.15 14.35
N GLY A 74 15.60 35.76 15.10
CA GLY A 74 15.71 34.89 16.28
C GLY A 74 15.32 35.51 17.63
N THR A 75 14.67 36.67 17.67
CA THR A 75 14.09 37.26 18.88
C THR A 75 12.62 37.57 18.67
N ASP A 76 11.74 37.22 19.61
CA ASP A 76 10.31 37.52 19.56
C ASP A 76 10.05 38.94 19.04
N ILE A 77 9.40 39.04 17.89
CA ILE A 77 8.99 40.30 17.27
C ILE A 77 7.70 40.72 17.97
N THR A 78 7.76 41.87 18.64
CA THR A 78 6.57 42.54 19.18
C THR A 78 5.81 43.26 18.07
N ALA A 79 4.51 43.49 18.27
CA ALA A 79 3.68 44.30 17.39
C ALA A 79 4.38 45.63 17.03
N PRO A 80 4.56 45.94 15.74
CA PRO A 80 5.25 47.15 15.34
C PRO A 80 4.33 48.36 15.49
N THR A 81 4.93 49.52 15.74
CA THR A 81 4.21 50.79 15.70
C THR A 81 4.24 51.36 14.29
N ALA A 82 3.07 51.43 13.67
CA ALA A 82 2.84 52.13 12.42
C ALA A 82 2.58 53.62 12.67
N ASN A 83 2.99 54.49 11.74
CA ASN A 83 2.67 55.91 11.74
C ASN A 83 1.99 56.29 10.42
N GLY A 84 1.00 57.17 10.49
CA GLY A 84 0.22 57.63 9.34
C GLY A 84 -0.69 58.79 9.72
N SER A 85 -1.85 58.89 9.08
CA SER A 85 -2.81 59.95 9.33
C SER A 85 -3.59 59.68 10.62
N SER A 86 -4.06 60.75 11.27
CA SER A 86 -4.79 60.70 12.53
C SER A 86 -6.25 60.27 12.32
N ASN A 87 -6.45 59.00 11.98
CA ASN A 87 -7.77 58.43 11.68
C ASN A 87 -7.77 56.92 11.90
N ASP A 88 -8.87 56.23 11.58
CA ASP A 88 -9.05 54.80 11.80
C ASP A 88 -8.00 53.93 11.08
N TRP A 89 -7.72 52.76 11.69
CA TRP A 89 -6.72 51.80 11.22
C TRP A 89 -7.27 50.38 11.20
N ILE A 90 -6.87 49.61 10.19
CA ILE A 90 -7.06 48.17 10.12
C ILE A 90 -5.71 47.52 9.81
N ALA A 91 -5.42 46.38 10.45
CA ALA A 91 -4.18 45.65 10.25
C ALA A 91 -4.40 44.13 10.21
N ALA A 92 -3.76 43.48 9.24
CA ALA A 92 -3.67 42.03 9.14
C ALA A 92 -2.19 41.61 9.15
N ALA A 93 -1.84 40.59 9.94
CA ALA A 93 -0.49 40.09 10.06
C ALA A 93 -0.45 38.57 9.87
N PHE A 94 0.51 38.10 9.08
CA PHE A 94 0.69 36.71 8.69
C PHE A 94 2.10 36.26 9.03
N LEU A 95 2.23 35.18 9.80
CA LEU A 95 3.52 34.50 9.99
C LEU A 95 3.73 33.52 8.84
N CYS A 96 4.71 33.77 7.96
CA CYS A 96 5.03 32.93 6.81
C CYS A 96 6.32 32.15 7.06
N ARG A 97 6.26 30.81 7.05
CA ARG A 97 7.44 29.93 7.22
C ARG A 97 7.81 29.20 5.91
N GLY A 98 9.10 28.96 5.68
CA GLY A 98 9.58 28.24 4.48
C GLY A 98 9.63 29.12 3.22
N LEU A 99 9.85 30.43 3.38
CA LEU A 99 10.09 31.31 2.24
C LEU A 99 11.57 31.28 1.85
N ASP A 100 11.85 31.42 0.57
CA ASP A 100 13.22 31.62 0.10
C ASP A 100 13.70 33.02 0.53
N LEU A 101 14.54 33.05 1.57
CA LEU A 101 15.08 34.28 2.15
C LEU A 101 16.04 35.03 1.21
N THR A 102 16.53 34.38 0.14
CA THR A 102 17.41 35.03 -0.84
C THR A 102 16.64 35.86 -1.86
N ASN A 103 15.38 35.51 -2.12
CA ASN A 103 14.49 36.20 -3.04
C ASN A 103 13.05 36.28 -2.47
N ILE A 104 12.90 36.83 -1.25
CA ILE A 104 11.64 36.77 -0.49
C ILE A 104 10.43 37.18 -1.34
N VAL A 105 10.48 38.35 -1.99
CA VAL A 105 9.39 38.83 -2.86
C VAL A 105 9.72 38.51 -4.32
N ASN A 106 9.14 37.43 -4.84
CA ASN A 106 9.28 37.03 -6.25
C ASN A 106 8.73 38.11 -7.20
N GLY A 107 7.63 38.74 -6.80
CA GLY A 107 7.02 39.80 -7.56
C GLY A 107 5.93 40.53 -6.80
N SER A 108 5.64 41.76 -7.21
CA SER A 108 4.49 42.50 -6.69
C SER A 108 3.89 43.39 -7.77
N ALA A 109 2.57 43.56 -7.72
CA ALA A 109 1.84 44.46 -8.57
C ALA A 109 0.78 45.19 -7.75
N ARG A 110 0.53 46.46 -8.09
CA ARG A 110 -0.40 47.35 -7.39
C ARG A 110 -1.32 48.07 -8.36
N PHE A 111 -2.59 48.22 -7.99
CA PHE A 111 -3.53 49.17 -8.60
C PHE A 111 -4.13 50.10 -7.55
N ASP A 112 -4.21 51.38 -7.91
CA ASP A 112 -4.98 52.37 -7.17
C ASP A 112 -6.20 52.72 -8.04
N ILE A 113 -7.40 52.56 -7.49
CA ILE A 113 -8.64 52.76 -8.25
C ILE A 113 -9.52 53.76 -7.50
N ASN A 114 -9.93 54.81 -8.20
CA ASN A 114 -11.02 55.70 -7.80
C ASN A 114 -12.27 55.23 -8.57
N VAL A 115 -13.33 54.88 -7.85
CA VAL A 115 -14.24 53.83 -8.31
C VAL A 115 -15.64 54.35 -8.65
N ASP A 116 -16.02 54.15 -9.93
CA ASP A 116 -17.42 54.13 -10.41
C ASP A 116 -17.92 52.70 -10.75
N SER A 117 -17.05 51.67 -10.72
CA SER A 117 -17.32 50.29 -11.18
C SER A 117 -17.61 49.30 -10.04
N TYR A 118 -18.44 48.29 -10.32
CA TYR A 118 -18.89 47.28 -9.33
C TYR A 118 -17.91 46.11 -9.10
N THR A 119 -16.92 45.92 -9.97
CA THR A 119 -15.98 44.78 -9.96
C THR A 119 -14.53 45.24 -10.04
N TYR A 120 -13.65 44.65 -9.22
CA TYR A 120 -12.25 45.02 -9.04
C TYR A 120 -11.35 43.82 -9.28
N GLU A 121 -10.54 43.84 -10.33
CA GLU A 121 -9.53 42.81 -10.53
C GLU A 121 -8.24 43.16 -9.78
N THR A 122 -7.63 42.17 -9.12
CA THR A 122 -6.23 42.29 -8.74
C THR A 122 -5.37 42.55 -9.99
N PRO A 123 -4.25 43.27 -9.84
CA PRO A 123 -3.26 43.33 -10.89
C PRO A 123 -2.70 41.92 -11.19
N ALA A 124 -2.61 41.58 -12.47
CA ALA A 124 -1.91 40.36 -12.88
C ALA A 124 -0.44 40.48 -12.48
N LEU A 125 0.12 39.41 -11.96
CA LEU A 125 1.52 39.32 -11.56
C LEU A 125 2.17 38.17 -12.33
N THR A 126 3.40 38.33 -12.80
CA THR A 126 4.17 37.22 -13.39
C THR A 126 5.25 36.81 -12.41
N THR A 127 5.26 35.54 -12.00
CA THR A 127 6.31 34.97 -11.15
C THR A 127 7.43 34.38 -12.00
N THR A 128 8.66 34.44 -11.50
CA THR A 128 9.83 33.78 -12.13
C THR A 128 10.11 32.40 -11.58
N ASP A 129 9.64 32.13 -10.36
CA ASP A 129 9.94 30.91 -9.63
C ASP A 129 8.70 30.01 -9.65
N ASP A 130 8.93 28.71 -9.78
CA ASP A 130 7.91 27.71 -9.49
C ASP A 130 7.64 27.73 -7.98
N ASN A 131 6.38 27.53 -7.57
CA ASN A 131 5.95 27.57 -6.18
C ASN A 131 6.13 28.95 -5.52
N CYS A 132 5.14 29.82 -5.70
CA CYS A 132 5.06 31.09 -5.00
C CYS A 132 3.88 31.10 -4.03
N LEU A 133 4.04 31.68 -2.84
CA LEU A 133 2.94 32.05 -1.97
C LEU A 133 2.41 33.41 -2.42
N VAL A 134 1.19 33.45 -2.94
CA VAL A 134 0.59 34.65 -3.52
C VAL A 134 -0.42 35.24 -2.55
N PHE A 135 -0.21 36.48 -2.13
CA PHE A 135 -1.20 37.31 -1.44
C PHE A 135 -1.90 38.26 -2.39
N ARG A 136 -3.20 38.46 -2.18
CA ARG A 136 -4.07 39.39 -2.89
C ARG A 136 -4.76 40.27 -1.87
N VAL A 137 -4.43 41.57 -1.86
CA VAL A 137 -4.84 42.51 -0.80
C VAL A 137 -5.76 43.56 -1.38
N TYR A 138 -6.82 43.92 -0.66
CA TYR A 138 -7.79 44.95 -1.01
C TYR A 138 -8.04 45.85 0.20
N GLY A 139 -7.51 47.07 0.17
CA GLY A 139 -7.81 48.10 1.15
C GLY A 139 -8.78 49.12 0.57
N LEU A 140 -9.91 49.35 1.23
CA LEU A 140 -11.01 50.19 0.75
C LEU A 140 -11.40 51.25 1.77
N ASP A 141 -11.77 52.41 1.25
CA ASP A 141 -12.51 53.46 1.98
C ASP A 141 -14.01 53.44 1.68
N ASN A 142 -14.78 54.10 2.54
CA ASN A 142 -16.18 54.46 2.36
C ASN A 142 -17.18 53.28 2.31
N GLY A 143 -16.94 52.27 3.17
CA GLY A 143 -17.97 51.36 3.70
C GLY A 143 -18.50 50.29 2.76
N GLY A 144 -17.75 49.90 1.72
CA GLY A 144 -18.15 48.83 0.82
C GLY A 144 -17.65 47.46 1.29
N VAL A 145 -18.57 46.54 1.62
CA VAL A 145 -18.21 45.12 1.72
C VAL A 145 -17.82 44.65 0.32
N VAL A 146 -16.56 44.26 0.15
CA VAL A 146 -16.11 43.49 -1.02
C VAL A 146 -16.20 42.01 -0.73
N SER A 147 -16.65 41.27 -1.72
CA SER A 147 -16.62 39.81 -1.73
C SER A 147 -15.85 39.35 -2.95
N PRO A 148 -15.10 38.23 -2.88
CA PRO A 148 -14.46 37.67 -4.06
C PRO A 148 -15.52 37.51 -5.15
N SER A 149 -15.24 38.06 -6.33
CA SER A 149 -16.09 37.88 -7.50
C SER A 149 -16.05 36.42 -7.90
N TYR A 150 -17.12 36.03 -8.57
CA TYR A 150 -17.40 34.68 -8.95
C TYR A 150 -16.40 34.23 -10.02
N GLY A 151 -15.70 33.11 -9.81
CA GLY A 151 -15.02 32.35 -10.87
C GLY A 151 -13.52 32.16 -10.72
N TYR A 152 -12.95 32.37 -9.53
CA TYR A 152 -11.52 32.25 -9.29
C TYR A 152 -11.25 31.57 -7.94
N GLY A 153 -10.13 30.84 -7.84
CA GLY A 153 -9.74 29.90 -6.77
C GLY A 153 -10.34 30.17 -5.39
N VAL A 154 -10.95 29.14 -4.77
CA VAL A 154 -11.27 29.22 -3.35
C VAL A 154 -9.98 29.13 -2.59
N SER A 155 -9.56 30.26 -2.05
CA SER A 155 -8.32 30.39 -1.33
C SER A 155 -8.42 29.96 0.13
N LYS A 156 -7.26 29.69 0.71
CA LYS A 156 -7.10 29.11 2.05
C LYS A 156 -7.45 30.08 3.18
N GLY A 157 -7.57 31.38 2.91
CA GLY A 157 -7.91 32.39 3.91
C GLY A 157 -8.38 33.68 3.26
N ALA A 158 -9.67 33.95 3.37
CA ALA A 158 -10.29 35.22 3.01
C ALA A 158 -10.53 36.01 4.30
N GLU A 159 -9.65 36.95 4.64
CA GLU A 159 -9.81 37.75 5.86
C GLU A 159 -10.57 39.03 5.55
N VAL A 160 -11.60 39.34 6.34
CA VAL A 160 -12.39 40.58 6.22
C VAL A 160 -12.40 41.26 7.58
N GLU A 161 -11.96 42.52 7.64
CA GLU A 161 -12.15 43.36 8.80
C GLU A 161 -12.82 44.68 8.41
N LEU A 162 -13.85 45.06 9.18
CA LEU A 162 -14.69 46.24 8.96
C LEU A 162 -14.65 47.14 10.19
N ILE A 163 -14.19 48.37 10.02
CA ILE A 163 -14.27 49.42 11.05
C ILE A 163 -14.77 50.70 10.39
N ASN A 164 -15.91 51.21 10.85
CA ASN A 164 -16.53 52.42 10.31
C ASN A 164 -16.67 52.34 8.76
N ASN A 165 -15.86 53.10 8.04
CA ASN A 165 -15.85 53.16 6.58
C ASN A 165 -14.67 52.39 5.94
N LEU A 166 -13.76 51.81 6.72
CA LEU A 166 -12.65 51.03 6.18
C LEU A 166 -13.02 49.56 6.00
N SER A 167 -12.50 48.96 4.93
CA SER A 167 -12.57 47.52 4.71
C SER A 167 -11.23 47.01 4.23
N LEU A 168 -10.62 46.07 4.98
CA LEU A 168 -9.43 45.35 4.54
C LEU A 168 -9.81 43.93 4.21
N TYR A 169 -9.37 43.49 3.04
CA TYR A 169 -9.48 42.10 2.63
C TYR A 169 -8.12 41.55 2.18
N VAL A 170 -7.75 40.38 2.70
CA VAL A 170 -6.52 39.68 2.30
C VAL A 170 -6.84 38.25 1.95
N ASP A 171 -6.39 37.86 0.78
CA ASP A 171 -6.49 36.53 0.22
C ASP A 171 -5.09 35.95 0.00
N TYR A 172 -4.90 34.64 0.17
CA TYR A 172 -3.65 33.97 -0.19
C TYR A 172 -3.82 32.54 -0.71
N ASP A 173 -2.94 32.16 -1.64
CA ASP A 173 -2.91 30.83 -2.26
C ASP A 173 -1.48 30.48 -2.73
N THR A 174 -1.20 29.22 -3.04
CA THR A 174 0.08 28.79 -3.63
C THR A 174 -0.03 28.64 -5.15
N PHE A 175 0.92 29.23 -5.87
CA PHE A 175 1.01 29.16 -7.32
C PHE A 175 2.16 28.24 -7.72
N ALA A 176 1.83 27.04 -8.20
CA ALA A 176 2.79 25.93 -8.36
C ALA A 176 3.73 26.04 -9.57
N THR A 177 3.47 26.95 -10.52
CA THR A 177 4.25 27.05 -11.77
C THR A 177 4.63 28.50 -12.03
N ALA A 178 5.86 28.76 -12.46
CA ALA A 178 6.30 30.08 -12.87
C ALA A 178 5.41 30.59 -14.01
N GLY A 179 4.97 31.85 -13.92
CA GLY A 179 4.14 32.45 -14.97
C GLY A 179 3.14 33.47 -14.46
N ALA A 180 2.15 33.78 -15.30
CA ALA A 180 1.13 34.75 -14.96
C ALA A 180 0.17 34.18 -13.91
N VAL A 181 0.19 34.79 -12.72
CA VAL A 181 -0.84 34.64 -11.70
C VAL A 181 -2.12 35.28 -12.24
N PRO A 182 -3.22 34.51 -12.39
CA PRO A 182 -4.50 35.04 -12.84
C PRO A 182 -4.99 36.13 -11.91
N ARG A 183 -5.69 37.10 -12.49
CA ARG A 183 -6.38 38.14 -11.73
C ARG A 183 -7.52 37.51 -10.95
N LEU A 184 -7.73 37.98 -9.74
CA LEU A 184 -8.91 37.67 -8.94
C LEU A 184 -9.78 38.91 -8.96
N ALA A 185 -11.03 38.80 -9.40
CA ALA A 185 -11.95 39.93 -9.29
C ALA A 185 -12.67 39.91 -7.92
N TYR A 186 -13.10 41.08 -7.42
CA TYR A 186 -13.95 41.28 -6.24
C TYR A 186 -15.13 42.15 -6.63
N ASN A 187 -16.28 41.96 -5.98
CA ASN A 187 -17.44 42.82 -6.15
C ASN A 187 -17.69 43.62 -4.88
N SER A 188 -17.82 44.94 -4.99
CA SER A 188 -18.28 45.76 -3.85
C SER A 188 -19.79 45.90 -3.95
N GLY A 189 -20.49 45.42 -2.94
CA GLY A 189 -21.90 45.71 -2.82
C GLY A 189 -22.08 47.21 -2.63
N ASN A 190 -22.95 47.88 -3.37
CA ASN A 190 -23.44 49.22 -3.05
C ASN A 190 -22.54 50.43 -3.41
N ALA A 191 -22.20 50.63 -4.68
CA ALA A 191 -21.98 52.02 -5.12
C ALA A 191 -23.34 52.73 -5.13
N THR A 192 -23.75 53.31 -4.00
CA THR A 192 -24.83 54.30 -4.02
C THR A 192 -24.30 55.45 -4.86
N SER A 193 -24.94 55.74 -5.99
CA SER A 193 -24.50 56.76 -6.95
C SER A 193 -24.12 58.06 -6.22
N GLY A 194 -22.86 58.48 -6.29
CA GLY A 194 -22.38 59.76 -5.75
C GLY A 194 -21.38 59.69 -4.57
N PHE A 195 -20.89 58.50 -4.19
CA PHE A 195 -19.76 58.36 -3.27
C PHE A 195 -18.57 57.75 -4.01
N ASP A 196 -17.55 58.55 -4.29
CA ASP A 196 -16.26 58.07 -4.79
C ASP A 196 -15.70 57.10 -3.75
N ARG A 197 -15.48 55.83 -4.13
CA ARG A 197 -14.72 54.88 -3.32
C ARG A 197 -13.28 54.92 -3.80
N ASP A 198 -12.34 54.95 -2.87
CA ASP A 198 -10.93 54.79 -3.16
C ASP A 198 -10.48 53.41 -2.67
N ALA A 199 -9.85 52.65 -3.57
CA ALA A 199 -9.34 51.31 -3.32
C ALA A 199 -7.85 51.23 -3.66
N THR A 200 -7.10 50.51 -2.83
CA THR A 200 -5.72 50.09 -3.13
C THR A 200 -5.66 48.57 -3.13
N ILE A 201 -5.20 47.99 -4.24
CA ILE A 201 -5.22 46.55 -4.47
C ILE A 201 -3.81 46.05 -4.78
N TYR A 202 -3.36 44.99 -4.12
CA TYR A 202 -2.07 44.36 -4.36
C TYR A 202 -2.20 42.91 -4.81
N THR A 203 -1.24 42.45 -5.60
CA THR A 203 -0.88 41.03 -5.72
C THR A 203 0.60 40.90 -5.44
N ILE A 204 0.96 40.07 -4.48
CA ILE A 204 2.32 39.91 -3.97
C ILE A 204 2.63 38.42 -4.00
N ALA A 205 3.69 38.02 -4.69
CA ALA A 205 4.19 36.66 -4.67
C ALA A 205 5.46 36.60 -3.83
N PHE A 206 5.47 35.73 -2.83
CA PHE A 206 6.65 35.34 -2.09
C PHE A 206 7.24 34.06 -2.68
N SER A 207 8.56 34.01 -2.82
CA SER A 207 9.26 32.79 -3.25
C SER A 207 9.27 31.78 -2.11
N VAL A 208 9.06 30.52 -2.44
CA VAL A 208 8.93 29.42 -1.46
C VAL A 208 10.14 28.51 -1.60
N ASP A 209 10.67 28.03 -0.48
CA ASP A 209 11.63 26.93 -0.52
C ASP A 209 10.91 25.62 -0.92
N SER A 210 11.60 24.50 -1.12
CA SER A 210 11.06 23.33 -1.83
C SER A 210 9.77 22.66 -1.27
N GLU A 211 9.19 23.14 -0.16
CA GLU A 211 7.95 22.62 0.43
C GLU A 211 6.68 23.25 -0.17
N ILE A 212 5.90 22.44 -0.88
CA ILE A 212 4.62 22.85 -1.47
C ILE A 212 3.51 22.68 -0.42
N GLU A 213 2.82 23.75 -0.04
CA GLU A 213 1.59 23.64 0.79
C GLU A 213 0.49 22.87 0.05
N PRO A 214 -0.48 22.30 0.79
CA PRO A 214 -1.73 21.85 0.19
C PRO A 214 -2.41 22.99 -0.57
N SER A 215 -2.69 22.75 -1.84
CA SER A 215 -3.41 23.67 -2.74
C SER A 215 -4.66 22.96 -3.24
N ILE A 216 -5.82 23.59 -3.03
CA ILE A 216 -7.10 23.07 -3.56
C ILE A 216 -7.66 24.09 -4.55
N ASN A 217 -7.89 23.65 -5.78
CA ASN A 217 -8.60 24.42 -6.80
C ASN A 217 -9.98 23.80 -7.03
N SER A 218 -11.01 24.39 -6.43
CA SER A 218 -12.40 23.94 -6.50
C SER A 218 -13.29 24.82 -7.39
N VAL A 219 -12.71 25.58 -8.32
CA VAL A 219 -13.43 26.60 -9.10
C VAL A 219 -14.42 25.98 -10.08
N PRO A 220 -15.73 26.18 -9.90
CA PRO A 220 -16.73 25.80 -10.88
C PRO A 220 -16.59 26.64 -12.16
N VAL A 221 -16.90 26.06 -13.32
CA VAL A 221 -16.97 26.84 -14.57
C VAL A 221 -18.23 27.70 -14.55
N MET A 222 -18.04 29.02 -14.50
CA MET A 222 -19.14 29.97 -14.40
C MET A 222 -19.93 30.09 -15.70
N ILE A 223 -21.24 29.94 -15.60
CA ILE A 223 -22.19 30.24 -16.67
C ILE A 223 -22.66 31.69 -16.53
N SER A 224 -23.01 32.09 -15.31
CA SER A 224 -23.49 33.42 -15.03
C SER A 224 -23.28 33.81 -13.58
N ASP A 225 -22.63 34.94 -13.42
CA ASP A 225 -22.54 35.68 -12.18
C ASP A 225 -23.73 36.65 -12.09
N TYR A 226 -24.49 36.62 -10.99
CA TYR A 226 -25.61 37.54 -10.76
C TYR A 226 -25.27 38.70 -9.81
N SER A 227 -24.00 39.00 -9.56
CA SER A 227 -23.58 40.31 -9.02
C SER A 227 -23.58 41.40 -10.10
N GLN A 228 -23.12 41.09 -11.30
CA GLN A 228 -23.28 41.92 -12.49
C GLN A 228 -24.56 41.48 -13.21
N SER A 229 -25.73 41.98 -12.79
CA SER A 229 -27.03 41.53 -13.29
C SER A 229 -27.01 41.28 -14.82
N PRO A 230 -27.13 40.01 -15.27
CA PRO A 230 -27.02 39.70 -16.69
C PRO A 230 -28.18 40.36 -17.45
N THR A 231 -27.98 40.60 -18.75
CA THR A 231 -29.07 41.05 -19.61
C THR A 231 -30.06 39.90 -19.76
N VAL A 232 -31.15 39.99 -19.01
CA VAL A 232 -32.27 39.04 -19.06
C VAL A 232 -33.40 39.60 -19.91
N TYR A 233 -34.17 38.71 -20.51
CA TYR A 233 -35.40 39.03 -21.20
C TYR A 233 -36.49 38.01 -20.86
N ASP A 234 -37.67 38.35 -21.32
CA ASP A 234 -38.90 37.64 -21.03
C ASP A 234 -39.06 36.40 -21.90
N ILE A 235 -39.24 35.23 -21.29
CA ILE A 235 -39.39 33.97 -22.02
C ILE A 235 -40.60 34.01 -22.97
N SER A 236 -41.65 34.79 -22.67
CA SER A 236 -42.86 34.86 -23.49
C SER A 236 -42.63 35.42 -24.89
N THR A 237 -41.49 36.09 -25.11
CA THR A 237 -41.06 36.57 -26.42
C THR A 237 -40.64 35.44 -27.37
N ILE A 238 -40.17 34.32 -26.82
CA ILE A 238 -39.66 33.18 -27.58
C ILE A 238 -40.47 31.91 -27.37
N ARG A 239 -41.23 31.80 -26.27
CA ARG A 239 -42.04 30.62 -25.93
C ARG A 239 -43.40 31.07 -25.40
N PRO A 240 -44.51 30.88 -26.13
CA PRO A 240 -45.84 31.31 -25.70
C PRO A 240 -46.49 30.38 -24.66
N THR A 241 -45.99 29.15 -24.52
CA THR A 241 -46.49 28.15 -23.58
C THR A 241 -45.36 27.35 -22.96
N ILE A 242 -45.46 27.08 -21.66
CA ILE A 242 -44.58 26.20 -20.88
C ILE A 242 -45.46 25.42 -19.90
N ILE A 243 -45.18 24.15 -19.67
CA ILE A 243 -45.93 23.18 -18.85
C ILE A 243 -47.44 23.19 -19.17
N GLY A 244 -47.79 23.37 -20.44
CA GLY A 244 -49.17 23.46 -20.92
C GLY A 244 -49.92 24.75 -20.50
N LYS A 245 -49.23 25.73 -19.91
CA LYS A 245 -49.76 27.01 -19.48
C LYS A 245 -49.26 28.14 -20.37
N THR A 246 -50.05 29.19 -20.52
CA THR A 246 -49.59 30.39 -21.22
C THR A 246 -48.49 31.08 -20.42
N THR A 247 -47.43 31.49 -21.12
CA THR A 247 -46.41 32.36 -20.54
C THR A 247 -46.95 33.79 -20.50
N ALA A 248 -46.76 34.50 -19.40
CA ALA A 248 -47.06 35.92 -19.33
C ALA A 248 -45.78 36.73 -19.31
N PRO A 249 -45.84 38.00 -19.73
CA PRO A 249 -44.70 38.85 -19.63
C PRO A 249 -44.14 38.94 -18.21
N PHE A 250 -42.84 38.74 -18.08
CA PHE A 250 -41.99 39.04 -16.95
C PHE A 250 -41.45 40.48 -17.10
N THR A 251 -42.29 41.48 -16.81
CA THR A 251 -41.80 42.86 -16.74
C THR A 251 -41.18 43.09 -15.35
N SER A 252 -39.85 43.19 -15.30
CA SER A 252 -39.13 43.63 -14.10
C SER A 252 -39.36 45.13 -13.89
N TYR A 253 -39.90 45.52 -12.73
CA TYR A 253 -40.13 46.94 -12.41
C TYR A 253 -38.94 47.56 -11.66
N SER A 254 -38.18 46.72 -10.95
CA SER A 254 -36.96 47.11 -10.25
C SER A 254 -36.04 45.90 -10.14
N VAL A 255 -34.78 46.08 -10.51
CA VAL A 255 -33.70 45.14 -10.18
C VAL A 255 -33.06 45.67 -8.91
N PHE A 256 -33.16 44.90 -7.82
CA PHE A 256 -32.48 45.23 -6.57
C PHE A 256 -31.24 44.38 -6.45
N ARG A 257 -30.11 45.03 -6.20
CA ARG A 257 -28.86 44.37 -5.84
C ARG A 257 -28.77 44.48 -4.34
N ALA A 258 -28.88 43.34 -3.68
CA ALA A 258 -28.89 43.31 -2.24
C ALA A 258 -27.47 43.08 -1.72
N ASP A 259 -26.97 44.11 -1.06
CA ASP A 259 -25.60 44.17 -0.54
C ASP A 259 -25.57 44.05 1.00
N SER A 260 -26.76 43.98 1.66
CA SER A 260 -26.89 44.02 3.12
C SER A 260 -27.51 42.75 3.69
N TYR A 261 -26.79 42.16 4.65
CA TYR A 261 -27.02 40.84 5.20
C TYR A 261 -28.01 40.81 6.38
N THR A 262 -28.90 39.82 6.40
CA THR A 262 -29.52 39.34 7.64
C THR A 262 -28.90 37.99 8.01
N THR A 263 -27.95 38.04 8.95
CA THR A 263 -27.43 36.99 9.86
C THR A 263 -26.92 35.63 9.34
N ASP A 264 -27.22 35.17 8.12
CA ASP A 264 -26.78 33.84 7.62
C ASP A 264 -26.28 33.85 6.16
N LEU A 265 -26.44 34.97 5.45
CA LEU A 265 -26.14 35.12 4.01
C LEU A 265 -24.94 36.04 3.73
N ALA A 266 -24.12 36.31 4.74
CA ALA A 266 -22.94 37.21 4.71
C ALA A 266 -21.87 36.83 3.66
N TRP A 267 -21.85 35.58 3.23
CA TRP A 267 -20.71 34.98 2.54
C TRP A 267 -20.89 34.76 1.03
N HIS A 268 -22.06 35.11 0.47
CA HIS A 268 -22.56 34.60 -0.82
C HIS A 268 -22.16 35.35 -2.11
N GLY A 269 -21.20 36.28 -2.07
CA GLY A 269 -20.76 37.01 -3.27
C GLY A 269 -21.77 38.02 -3.86
N GLY A 270 -22.98 38.14 -3.28
CA GLY A 270 -24.08 38.95 -3.81
C GLY A 270 -25.23 38.12 -4.41
N TYR A 271 -26.31 38.78 -4.78
CA TYR A 271 -27.37 38.20 -5.60
C TYR A 271 -28.11 39.30 -6.35
N THR A 272 -28.66 38.98 -7.52
CA THR A 272 -29.64 39.84 -8.18
C THR A 272 -31.04 39.44 -7.71
N GLU A 273 -31.79 40.43 -7.24
CA GLU A 273 -33.21 40.31 -6.94
C GLU A 273 -34.05 40.91 -8.06
N TYR A 274 -34.87 40.07 -8.69
CA TYR A 274 -35.82 40.47 -9.71
C TYR A 274 -37.20 40.66 -9.08
N SER A 275 -37.69 41.90 -9.08
CA SER A 275 -39.05 42.25 -8.69
C SER A 275 -40.02 42.02 -9.84
N VAL A 276 -40.95 41.09 -9.66
CA VAL A 276 -41.84 40.60 -10.71
C VAL A 276 -43.19 41.32 -10.65
N SER A 277 -43.61 41.90 -11.77
CA SER A 277 -44.96 42.45 -11.95
C SER A 277 -46.00 41.36 -12.25
N ILE A 278 -47.27 41.72 -12.03
CA ILE A 278 -48.36 40.78 -11.85
C ILE A 278 -49.26 40.79 -13.09
N SER A 279 -49.37 39.63 -13.75
CA SER A 279 -50.46 39.33 -14.68
C SER A 279 -51.73 38.94 -13.90
N THR A 280 -52.92 39.14 -14.48
CA THR A 280 -54.20 38.74 -13.85
C THR A 280 -54.53 37.26 -14.01
N GLY A 281 -53.73 36.49 -14.76
CA GLY A 281 -53.96 35.06 -15.06
C GLY A 281 -53.07 34.09 -14.27
N LEU A 282 -53.41 32.79 -14.35
CA LEU A 282 -52.54 31.66 -13.99
C LEU A 282 -51.59 31.39 -15.16
N THR A 283 -50.37 31.91 -15.06
CA THR A 283 -49.40 31.93 -16.15
C THR A 283 -48.02 31.55 -15.64
N VAL A 284 -47.19 30.99 -16.51
CA VAL A 284 -45.76 30.82 -16.24
C VAL A 284 -45.07 32.16 -16.44
N GLN A 285 -44.23 32.55 -15.48
CA GLN A 285 -43.41 33.77 -15.55
C GLN A 285 -41.95 33.37 -15.39
N MET A 286 -41.14 33.56 -16.44
CA MET A 286 -39.71 33.26 -16.41
C MET A 286 -38.89 34.32 -17.13
N LEU A 287 -37.66 34.48 -16.65
CA LEU A 287 -36.60 35.22 -17.31
C LEU A 287 -35.67 34.23 -18.01
N ALA A 288 -35.17 34.62 -19.17
CA ALA A 288 -34.12 33.91 -19.88
C ALA A 288 -32.97 34.85 -20.21
N LYS A 289 -31.80 34.28 -20.46
CA LYS A 289 -30.63 34.99 -20.95
C LYS A 289 -29.91 34.13 -21.98
N ASP A 290 -29.32 34.79 -22.96
CA ASP A 290 -28.39 34.14 -23.86
C ASP A 290 -27.05 33.98 -23.17
N ILE A 291 -26.40 32.83 -23.37
CA ILE A 291 -25.07 32.53 -22.85
C ILE A 291 -24.17 32.09 -24.00
N SER A 292 -22.85 32.18 -23.79
CA SER A 292 -21.91 31.43 -24.62
C SER A 292 -22.25 29.94 -24.50
N SER A 293 -22.09 29.18 -25.59
CA SER A 293 -22.28 27.72 -25.55
C SER A 293 -21.55 27.09 -24.37
N VAL A 294 -22.27 26.31 -23.57
CA VAL A 294 -21.73 25.56 -22.43
C VAL A 294 -22.08 24.09 -22.57
N ASP A 295 -21.09 23.23 -22.32
CA ASP A 295 -21.28 21.79 -22.22
C ASP A 295 -21.76 21.40 -20.81
N MET A 296 -23.04 21.06 -20.72
CA MET A 296 -23.70 20.54 -19.52
C MET A 296 -23.78 19.00 -19.49
N SER A 297 -23.17 18.32 -20.46
CA SER A 297 -23.17 16.86 -20.57
C SER A 297 -22.03 16.20 -19.79
N VAL A 298 -21.03 16.98 -19.33
CA VAL A 298 -19.83 16.43 -18.68
C VAL A 298 -19.89 16.56 -17.15
N PHE A 299 -20.38 17.69 -16.64
CA PHE A 299 -20.38 17.99 -15.21
C PHE A 299 -21.80 18.33 -14.72
N PRO A 300 -22.07 18.27 -13.41
CA PRO A 300 -23.34 18.73 -12.88
C PRO A 300 -23.56 20.24 -13.07
N TYR A 301 -24.77 20.63 -13.43
CA TYR A 301 -25.22 22.01 -13.38
C TYR A 301 -25.62 22.39 -11.96
N SER A 302 -25.27 23.60 -11.54
CA SER A 302 -25.63 24.15 -10.25
C SER A 302 -26.19 25.56 -10.35
N ILE A 303 -27.25 25.84 -9.60
CA ILE A 303 -27.83 27.18 -9.46
C ILE A 303 -28.14 27.49 -8.00
N THR A 304 -27.74 28.68 -7.55
CA THR A 304 -28.12 29.20 -6.24
C THR A 304 -29.31 30.16 -6.39
N PHE A 305 -30.48 29.68 -5.97
CA PHE A 305 -31.78 30.30 -6.22
C PHE A 305 -32.56 30.50 -4.90
N GLY A 306 -33.44 31.50 -4.83
CA GLY A 306 -34.24 31.78 -3.65
C GLY A 306 -35.52 32.54 -3.93
N LEU A 307 -36.51 32.36 -3.05
CA LEU A 307 -37.83 33.00 -3.12
C LEU A 307 -38.14 33.68 -1.78
N THR A 308 -38.60 34.93 -1.80
CA THR A 308 -38.92 35.65 -0.55
C THR A 308 -40.21 35.16 0.10
N GLU A 309 -41.20 34.77 -0.70
CA GLU A 309 -42.50 34.27 -0.22
C GLU A 309 -42.95 33.17 -1.19
N THR A 310 -43.27 31.96 -0.73
CA THR A 310 -43.71 30.85 -1.60
C THR A 310 -45.23 30.70 -1.67
N SER A 311 -45.99 31.44 -0.85
CA SER A 311 -47.44 31.27 -0.67
C SER A 311 -48.24 31.23 -1.97
N ARG A 312 -47.81 31.95 -3.01
CA ARG A 312 -48.53 32.10 -4.31
C ARG A 312 -47.99 31.29 -5.49
N PHE A 313 -47.01 30.43 -5.23
CA PHE A 313 -46.39 29.56 -6.24
C PHE A 313 -47.16 28.25 -6.28
N SER A 314 -47.16 27.59 -7.45
CA SER A 314 -47.66 26.21 -7.57
C SER A 314 -46.97 25.31 -6.56
N ALA A 315 -47.61 24.18 -6.24
CA ALA A 315 -47.03 23.21 -5.31
C ALA A 315 -45.70 22.64 -5.85
N ASP A 316 -45.46 22.77 -7.16
CA ASP A 316 -44.42 22.08 -7.90
C ASP A 316 -43.05 22.80 -7.83
N GLY A 317 -43.01 24.07 -7.43
CA GLY A 317 -41.76 24.80 -7.15
C GLY A 317 -41.15 25.56 -8.35
N PRO A 318 -39.86 25.95 -8.30
CA PRO A 318 -39.23 26.77 -9.33
C PRO A 318 -38.94 25.99 -10.62
N LEU A 319 -39.01 26.70 -11.75
CA LEU A 319 -38.74 26.21 -13.10
C LEU A 319 -37.40 26.75 -13.59
N PHE A 320 -36.60 25.89 -14.21
CA PHE A 320 -35.34 26.23 -14.86
C PHE A 320 -35.41 25.85 -16.33
N TYR A 321 -35.07 26.78 -17.22
CA TYR A 321 -35.19 26.64 -18.67
C TYR A 321 -33.81 26.49 -19.31
N PHE A 322 -33.71 25.66 -20.33
CA PHE A 322 -32.49 25.44 -21.12
C PHE A 322 -32.85 25.38 -22.61
N GLU A 323 -32.00 25.93 -23.48
CA GLU A 323 -32.12 25.80 -24.94
C GLU A 323 -30.73 25.53 -25.55
N ASP A 324 -30.67 24.58 -26.48
CA ASP A 324 -29.46 24.26 -27.24
C ASP A 324 -29.28 25.14 -28.48
N GLY A 325 -28.12 25.06 -29.13
CA GLY A 325 -27.81 25.82 -30.34
C GLY A 325 -28.72 25.49 -31.54
N ALA A 326 -29.44 24.36 -31.51
CA ALA A 326 -30.42 23.98 -32.51
C ALA A 326 -31.85 24.50 -32.21
N GLY A 327 -32.07 25.10 -31.04
CA GLY A 327 -33.36 25.63 -30.60
C GLY A 327 -34.26 24.61 -29.89
N ASN A 328 -33.79 23.38 -29.66
CA ASN A 328 -34.48 22.44 -28.78
C ASN A 328 -34.36 22.95 -27.35
N TRP A 329 -35.37 22.70 -26.52
CA TRP A 329 -35.43 23.28 -25.18
C TRP A 329 -36.02 22.31 -24.17
N ALA A 330 -35.69 22.53 -22.91
CA ALA A 330 -36.11 21.73 -21.78
C ALA A 330 -36.41 22.59 -20.56
N VAL A 331 -37.30 22.11 -19.70
CA VAL A 331 -37.63 22.72 -18.41
C VAL A 331 -37.44 21.70 -17.29
N TRP A 332 -36.65 22.08 -16.29
CA TRP A 332 -36.35 21.29 -15.09
C TRP A 332 -37.04 21.89 -13.86
N GLN A 333 -37.60 21.04 -13.01
CA GLN A 333 -38.30 21.43 -11.77
C GLN A 333 -37.88 20.50 -10.62
N PRO A 334 -36.72 20.74 -9.99
CA PRO A 334 -36.08 19.75 -9.10
C PRO A 334 -36.68 19.62 -7.72
N VAL A 335 -37.34 20.67 -7.22
CA VAL A 335 -37.79 20.73 -5.83
C VAL A 335 -39.19 21.32 -5.75
N SER A 336 -40.03 20.73 -4.91
CA SER A 336 -41.35 21.27 -4.63
C SER A 336 -41.28 22.59 -3.87
N LYS A 337 -42.37 23.36 -3.92
CA LYS A 337 -42.57 24.58 -3.13
C LYS A 337 -42.30 24.39 -1.64
N SER A 338 -42.77 23.28 -1.06
CA SER A 338 -42.62 23.00 0.37
C SER A 338 -41.16 22.76 0.76
N ARG A 339 -40.37 22.14 -0.13
CA ARG A 339 -38.94 21.89 0.09
C ARG A 339 -38.10 23.16 -0.10
N MET A 340 -38.47 24.03 -1.03
CA MET A 340 -37.75 25.29 -1.28
C MET A 340 -37.81 26.25 -0.07
N GLY A 341 -39.01 26.43 0.51
CA GLY A 341 -39.22 27.31 1.67
C GLY A 341 -39.12 28.82 1.35
N ASN A 342 -39.36 29.66 2.37
CA ASN A 342 -39.33 31.13 2.24
C ASN A 342 -38.01 31.73 2.70
N GLY A 343 -37.53 32.77 2.00
CA GLY A 343 -36.53 33.72 2.47
C GLY A 343 -35.09 33.21 2.51
N ARG A 344 -34.80 32.01 1.97
CA ARG A 344 -33.46 31.42 1.95
C ARG A 344 -33.01 31.13 0.51
N LEU A 345 -31.75 31.46 0.21
CA LEU A 345 -31.07 30.93 -0.97
C LEU A 345 -30.76 29.44 -0.76
N LYS A 346 -30.90 28.65 -1.82
CA LYS A 346 -30.60 27.22 -1.86
C LYS A 346 -29.76 26.95 -3.09
N THR A 347 -28.75 26.11 -2.94
CA THR A 347 -27.96 25.60 -4.07
C THR A 347 -28.59 24.29 -4.53
N LEU A 348 -29.10 24.29 -5.75
CA LEU A 348 -29.64 23.12 -6.44
C LEU A 348 -28.55 22.58 -7.35
N ILE A 349 -28.41 21.26 -7.43
CA ILE A 349 -27.35 20.61 -8.23
C ILE A 349 -27.96 19.40 -8.94
N GLY A 350 -27.82 19.34 -10.26
CA GLY A 350 -28.32 18.23 -11.05
C GLY A 350 -27.43 17.96 -12.26
N TYR A 351 -27.30 16.69 -12.60
CA TYR A 351 -26.66 16.29 -13.85
C TYR A 351 -27.72 16.22 -14.93
N MET A 352 -27.75 17.26 -15.78
CA MET A 352 -28.88 17.55 -16.66
C MET A 352 -29.30 16.40 -17.60
N PRO A 353 -28.37 15.62 -18.19
CA PRO A 353 -28.73 14.48 -19.03
C PRO A 353 -29.64 13.44 -18.36
N ASP A 354 -29.52 13.28 -17.03
CA ASP A 354 -30.27 12.29 -16.26
C ASP A 354 -31.56 12.85 -15.64
N GLN A 355 -31.84 14.14 -15.82
CA GLN A 355 -32.95 14.78 -15.13
C GLN A 355 -34.30 14.49 -15.78
N VAL A 356 -35.31 14.32 -14.93
CA VAL A 356 -36.70 14.32 -15.37
C VAL A 356 -37.11 15.74 -15.72
N LEU A 357 -37.41 15.96 -16.99
CA LEU A 357 -37.88 17.23 -17.54
C LEU A 357 -39.40 17.31 -17.45
N VAL A 358 -39.93 18.48 -17.06
CA VAL A 358 -41.39 18.69 -16.91
C VAL A 358 -42.04 19.24 -18.18
N ASP A 359 -41.24 19.80 -19.09
CA ASP A 359 -41.65 20.22 -20.42
C ASP A 359 -40.42 20.34 -21.32
N PHE A 360 -40.55 20.07 -22.62
CA PHE A 360 -39.44 20.12 -23.57
C PHE A 360 -39.93 20.13 -25.02
N SER A 361 -39.03 20.48 -25.93
CA SER A 361 -39.22 20.25 -27.37
C SER A 361 -37.98 19.61 -27.97
N GLY A 362 -38.18 18.68 -28.89
CA GLY A 362 -37.09 17.97 -29.54
C GLY A 362 -36.28 17.11 -28.57
N VAL A 363 -35.06 16.76 -28.99
CA VAL A 363 -34.03 16.16 -28.14
C VAL A 363 -33.01 17.25 -27.88
N ILE A 364 -32.84 17.64 -26.62
CA ILE A 364 -31.89 18.68 -26.25
C ILE A 364 -30.45 18.14 -26.33
N ASP A 365 -29.57 18.92 -26.97
CA ASP A 365 -28.13 18.68 -26.95
C ASP A 365 -27.52 19.38 -25.73
N TRP A 366 -27.27 18.60 -24.67
CA TRP A 366 -26.66 19.12 -23.45
C TRP A 366 -25.21 19.58 -23.63
N SER A 367 -24.54 19.29 -24.75
CA SER A 367 -23.17 19.73 -25.02
C SER A 367 -23.07 21.15 -25.61
N ASP A 368 -24.19 21.74 -26.04
CA ASP A 368 -24.25 23.04 -26.73
C ASP A 368 -25.41 23.90 -26.20
N ILE A 369 -25.44 24.13 -24.88
CA ILE A 369 -26.47 24.98 -24.27
C ILE A 369 -26.13 26.46 -24.47
N VAL A 370 -27.03 27.18 -25.15
CA VAL A 370 -26.85 28.61 -25.52
C VAL A 370 -27.79 29.54 -24.77
N ARG A 371 -28.71 29.00 -23.97
CA ARG A 371 -29.68 29.78 -23.19
C ARG A 371 -30.01 29.11 -21.88
N THR A 372 -30.06 29.89 -20.82
CA THR A 372 -30.62 29.47 -19.54
C THR A 372 -31.71 30.42 -19.08
N GLY A 373 -32.61 29.93 -18.25
CA GLY A 373 -33.67 30.74 -17.65
C GLY A 373 -34.15 30.21 -16.32
N HIS A 374 -34.81 31.06 -15.56
CA HIS A 374 -35.39 30.72 -14.27
C HIS A 374 -36.71 31.45 -14.09
N GLY A 375 -37.64 30.81 -13.40
CA GLY A 375 -38.92 31.40 -13.10
C GLY A 375 -39.84 30.40 -12.44
N ILE A 376 -41.14 30.66 -12.52
CA ILE A 376 -42.13 30.01 -11.66
C ILE A 376 -43.47 29.78 -12.34
N ASP A 377 -44.18 28.79 -11.82
CA ASP A 377 -45.59 28.57 -12.08
C ASP A 377 -46.46 29.14 -10.94
N LYS A 378 -47.53 29.83 -11.31
CA LYS A 378 -48.37 30.61 -10.39
C LYS A 378 -49.59 29.80 -9.95
N ALA A 379 -49.87 29.77 -8.64
CA ALA A 379 -50.98 29.02 -8.05
C ALA A 379 -52.28 29.81 -7.86
N GLU A 380 -52.20 31.13 -7.71
CA GLU A 380 -53.35 31.96 -7.36
C GLU A 380 -53.27 33.38 -7.92
N THR A 381 -54.43 33.99 -8.14
CA THR A 381 -54.55 35.37 -8.62
C THR A 381 -54.47 36.34 -7.44
N GLY A 382 -53.47 37.23 -7.40
CA GLY A 382 -53.35 38.25 -6.36
C GLY A 382 -52.42 39.40 -6.75
N THR A 383 -52.46 40.52 -6.03
CA THR A 383 -51.90 41.84 -6.43
C THR A 383 -50.59 42.26 -5.72
N GLY A 384 -49.78 41.31 -5.22
CA GLY A 384 -48.50 41.62 -4.55
C GLY A 384 -47.27 41.32 -5.41
N SER A 385 -46.21 42.16 -5.33
CA SER A 385 -44.92 41.92 -5.99
C SER A 385 -44.22 40.67 -5.45
N ARG A 386 -43.45 39.98 -6.30
CA ARG A 386 -42.66 38.79 -5.95
C ARG A 386 -41.19 39.05 -6.19
N LEU A 387 -40.35 38.43 -5.37
CA LEU A 387 -38.91 38.61 -5.41
C LEU A 387 -38.27 37.25 -5.67
N ILE A 388 -37.65 37.13 -6.84
CA ILE A 388 -36.78 36.02 -7.21
C ILE A 388 -35.35 36.45 -6.96
N ARG A 389 -34.58 35.63 -6.26
CA ARG A 389 -33.18 35.88 -5.95
C ARG A 389 -32.32 34.84 -6.64
N VAL A 390 -31.34 35.28 -7.41
CA VAL A 390 -30.38 34.39 -8.07
C VAL A 390 -28.99 34.91 -7.79
N SER A 391 -28.09 34.01 -7.37
CA SER A 391 -26.72 34.37 -7.00
C SER A 391 -25.70 33.92 -8.04
N CYS A 392 -25.75 32.66 -8.47
CA CYS A 392 -24.84 32.13 -9.49
C CYS A 392 -25.44 30.93 -10.23
N GLU A 393 -24.96 30.73 -11.45
CA GLU A 393 -25.12 29.52 -12.27
C GLU A 393 -23.74 29.03 -12.74
N CYS A 394 -23.45 27.75 -12.56
CA CYS A 394 -22.15 27.18 -12.89
C CYS A 394 -22.22 25.68 -13.20
N MET A 395 -21.17 25.16 -13.83
CA MET A 395 -20.86 23.74 -13.93
C MET A 395 -19.93 23.34 -12.79
N VAL A 396 -20.29 22.30 -12.04
CA VAL A 396 -19.54 21.79 -10.89
C VAL A 396 -18.40 20.89 -11.39
N THR A 397 -17.29 21.52 -11.78
CA THR A 397 -16.06 20.84 -12.19
C THR A 397 -15.37 20.15 -11.01
N PRO A 398 -14.44 19.20 -11.26
CA PRO A 398 -13.74 18.51 -10.20
C PRO A 398 -12.89 19.47 -9.35
N ALA A 399 -12.88 19.28 -8.03
CA ALA A 399 -11.92 19.92 -7.15
C ALA A 399 -10.54 19.26 -7.31
N SER A 400 -9.53 20.02 -7.73
CA SER A 400 -8.17 19.54 -7.90
C SER A 400 -7.32 19.86 -6.67
N ALA A 401 -6.70 18.85 -6.08
CA ALA A 401 -5.92 18.96 -4.86
C ALA A 401 -4.46 18.53 -5.09
N ILE A 402 -3.49 19.41 -4.84
CA ILE A 402 -2.06 19.14 -5.05
C ILE A 402 -1.21 19.61 -3.87
N GLY A 403 0.06 19.21 -3.82
CA GLY A 403 1.00 19.66 -2.80
C GLY A 403 0.80 18.97 -1.44
N GLY A 404 1.28 19.60 -0.39
CA GLY A 404 1.22 19.11 0.98
C GLY A 404 2.49 18.39 1.43
N THR A 405 2.63 18.30 2.75
CA THR A 405 3.69 17.56 3.46
C THR A 405 3.07 16.62 4.49
N GLU A 406 3.89 15.85 5.21
CA GLU A 406 3.40 15.01 6.31
C GLU A 406 2.77 15.84 7.45
N GLU A 407 3.35 16.99 7.77
CA GLU A 407 2.85 17.91 8.80
C GLU A 407 1.58 18.64 8.35
N LYS A 408 1.45 18.88 7.04
CA LYS A 408 0.35 19.61 6.42
C LYS A 408 -0.11 18.92 5.15
N PRO A 409 -0.86 17.82 5.29
CA PRO A 409 -1.30 17.07 4.13
C PRO A 409 -2.52 17.73 3.47
N VAL A 410 -2.74 17.40 2.20
CA VAL A 410 -4.07 17.51 1.60
C VAL A 410 -5.00 16.54 2.34
N THR A 411 -6.17 17.01 2.75
CA THR A 411 -7.18 16.18 3.43
C THR A 411 -8.55 16.35 2.78
N PRO A 412 -9.47 15.36 2.88
CA PRO A 412 -10.85 15.54 2.45
C PRO A 412 -11.54 16.74 3.10
N ARG A 413 -11.16 17.05 4.35
CA ARG A 413 -11.62 18.24 5.07
C ARG A 413 -11.26 19.53 4.34
N LEU A 414 -10.01 19.68 3.93
CA LEU A 414 -9.54 20.84 3.20
C LEU A 414 -10.28 20.98 1.85
N ILE A 415 -10.58 19.86 1.20
CA ILE A 415 -11.37 19.82 -0.03
C ILE A 415 -12.82 20.30 0.25
N ALA A 416 -13.47 19.80 1.29
CA ALA A 416 -14.80 20.23 1.67
C ALA A 416 -14.86 21.71 2.11
N GLU A 417 -13.86 22.19 2.84
CA GLU A 417 -13.75 23.60 3.25
C GLU A 417 -13.52 24.53 2.05
N SER A 418 -12.85 24.07 1.00
CA SER A 418 -12.75 24.80 -0.26
C SER A 418 -14.11 25.00 -0.96
N PHE A 419 -15.17 24.32 -0.51
CA PHE A 419 -16.54 24.56 -0.96
C PHE A 419 -17.39 25.32 0.09
N SER A 420 -16.78 25.83 1.17
CA SER A 420 -17.50 26.52 2.24
C SER A 420 -17.58 28.04 2.06
N THR A 421 -16.91 28.61 1.06
CA THR A 421 -16.86 30.06 0.79
C THR A 421 -17.13 30.39 -0.69
N GLY A 422 -17.53 31.64 -0.96
CA GLY A 422 -17.77 32.16 -2.30
C GLY A 422 -18.72 31.30 -3.15
N LEU A 423 -18.24 30.88 -4.33
CA LEU A 423 -18.95 30.05 -5.29
C LEU A 423 -19.13 28.59 -4.88
N GLY A 424 -18.41 28.12 -3.86
CA GLY A 424 -18.53 26.76 -3.36
C GLY A 424 -19.74 26.58 -2.43
N ILE A 425 -20.26 27.67 -1.84
CA ILE A 425 -21.16 27.61 -0.69
C ILE A 425 -22.38 26.70 -0.92
N TYR A 426 -22.64 25.88 0.10
CA TYR A 426 -23.65 24.82 0.13
C TYR A 426 -23.42 23.67 -0.87
N ARG A 427 -22.23 23.56 -1.47
CA ARG A 427 -21.81 22.37 -2.26
C ARG A 427 -20.91 21.44 -1.45
N ALA A 428 -20.58 21.82 -0.23
CA ALA A 428 -20.09 20.91 0.80
C ALA A 428 -20.67 21.31 2.15
N ASN A 429 -20.70 20.35 3.07
CA ASN A 429 -20.99 20.60 4.47
C ASN A 429 -20.01 19.79 5.31
N SER A 430 -19.68 20.30 6.48
CA SER A 430 -18.83 19.58 7.41
C SER A 430 -19.48 19.61 8.80
N SER A 431 -19.87 18.46 9.35
CA SER A 431 -20.69 18.37 10.58
C SER A 431 -19.90 18.12 11.86
N GLY A 432 -18.57 18.24 11.80
CA GLY A 432 -17.66 18.04 12.93
C GLY A 432 -16.26 17.67 12.43
N ILE A 433 -15.38 17.29 13.35
CA ILE A 433 -14.06 16.76 12.99
C ILE A 433 -14.25 15.40 12.30
N GLY A 434 -13.82 15.28 11.05
CA GLY A 434 -13.80 14.03 10.29
C GLY A 434 -15.14 13.60 9.69
N GLN A 435 -16.07 14.53 9.44
CA GLN A 435 -17.33 14.26 8.71
C GLN A 435 -17.52 15.31 7.62
N ASP A 436 -17.16 14.96 6.39
CA ASP A 436 -17.12 15.88 5.26
C ASP A 436 -18.06 15.39 4.15
N LEU A 437 -18.94 16.27 3.70
CA LEU A 437 -19.88 16.04 2.61
C LEU A 437 -19.41 16.81 1.37
N ILE A 438 -19.13 16.13 0.26
CA ILE A 438 -18.61 16.75 -0.97
C ILE A 438 -19.60 16.53 -2.12
N ALA A 439 -20.02 17.59 -2.83
CA ALA A 439 -21.03 17.52 -3.89
C ALA A 439 -20.45 17.67 -5.31
N ALA A 440 -19.15 17.36 -5.49
CA ALA A 440 -18.39 17.51 -6.73
C ALA A 440 -17.38 16.38 -6.88
N SER A 441 -16.95 16.08 -8.11
CA SER A 441 -15.81 15.17 -8.32
C SER A 441 -14.54 15.74 -7.68
N VAL A 442 -13.59 14.87 -7.37
CA VAL A 442 -12.33 15.22 -6.73
C VAL A 442 -11.18 14.61 -7.51
N GLU A 443 -10.17 15.41 -7.82
CA GLU A 443 -8.89 14.96 -8.38
C GLU A 443 -7.77 15.22 -7.37
N ILE A 444 -7.03 14.19 -6.98
CA ILE A 444 -5.93 14.29 -6.00
C ILE A 444 -4.61 14.03 -6.70
N GLY A 445 -3.83 15.09 -6.90
CA GLY A 445 -2.64 15.13 -7.74
C GLY A 445 -2.95 15.63 -9.16
N ASN A 446 -1.90 15.85 -9.93
CA ASN A 446 -1.97 16.33 -11.32
C ASN A 446 -0.90 15.68 -12.22
N LEU A 447 -0.32 14.55 -11.80
CA LEU A 447 0.79 13.85 -12.47
C LEU A 447 2.13 14.61 -12.55
N VAL A 448 2.21 15.83 -12.02
CA VAL A 448 3.41 16.68 -12.11
C VAL A 448 3.90 17.10 -10.73
N THR A 449 3.02 17.71 -9.93
CA THR A 449 3.30 18.22 -8.60
C THR A 449 3.28 17.06 -7.59
N PRO A 450 4.32 16.91 -6.74
CA PRO A 450 4.26 15.98 -5.60
C PRO A 450 3.09 16.34 -4.68
N THR A 451 2.31 15.33 -4.30
CA THR A 451 1.12 15.50 -3.47
C THR A 451 1.19 14.55 -2.28
N TYR A 452 0.97 15.08 -1.08
CA TYR A 452 0.86 14.33 0.15
C TYR A 452 -0.59 14.39 0.65
N PHE A 453 -1.34 13.31 0.44
CA PHE A 453 -2.74 13.19 0.82
C PHE A 453 -2.92 12.29 2.04
N VAL A 454 -3.77 12.70 2.98
CA VAL A 454 -4.13 11.93 4.18
C VAL A 454 -5.65 11.92 4.37
N GLY A 455 -6.26 10.74 4.25
CA GLY A 455 -7.65 10.47 4.60
C GLY A 455 -7.84 9.85 6.00
N ARG A 456 -6.77 9.70 6.78
CA ARG A 456 -6.77 8.93 8.02
C ARG A 456 -7.77 9.44 9.06
N ALA A 457 -8.62 8.54 9.54
CA ALA A 457 -9.66 8.81 10.54
C ALA A 457 -10.66 9.91 10.13
N ILE A 458 -10.86 10.07 8.82
CA ILE A 458 -11.86 10.96 8.22
C ILE A 458 -12.97 10.10 7.59
N SER A 459 -14.20 10.58 7.69
CA SER A 459 -15.35 10.06 6.95
C SER A 459 -15.76 11.11 5.92
N THR A 460 -15.73 10.73 4.65
CA THR A 460 -16.16 11.53 3.52
C THR A 460 -17.38 10.89 2.89
N GLU A 461 -18.39 11.70 2.58
CA GLU A 461 -19.64 11.23 1.98
C GLU A 461 -20.03 12.09 0.78
N TYR A 462 -20.64 11.47 -0.22
CA TYR A 462 -21.38 12.19 -1.27
C TYR A 462 -22.86 12.34 -0.86
N PRO A 463 -23.50 13.51 -1.07
CA PRO A 463 -24.89 13.70 -0.70
C PRO A 463 -25.80 12.66 -1.35
N PRO A 464 -26.69 12.02 -0.58
CA PRO A 464 -27.73 11.18 -1.17
C PRO A 464 -28.74 12.03 -1.94
N ASN A 465 -29.24 11.50 -3.05
CA ASN A 465 -30.22 12.18 -3.88
C ASN A 465 -31.49 12.51 -3.10
N ASP A 466 -32.05 13.68 -3.39
CA ASP A 466 -33.32 14.13 -2.83
C ASP A 466 -33.40 14.23 -1.31
N THR A 467 -32.29 14.27 -0.60
CA THR A 467 -32.32 14.38 0.87
C THR A 467 -32.51 15.79 1.38
N ASN A 468 -32.72 15.91 2.70
CA ASN A 468 -32.77 17.22 3.37
C ASN A 468 -31.38 17.77 3.69
N THR A 469 -30.33 16.96 3.52
CA THR A 469 -28.93 17.35 3.73
C THR A 469 -28.49 18.38 2.69
N LEU A 470 -28.81 18.12 1.42
CA LEU A 470 -28.64 19.08 0.33
C LEU A 470 -29.88 19.09 -0.56
N ILE A 471 -30.73 20.10 -0.35
CA ILE A 471 -32.01 20.22 -1.05
C ILE A 471 -31.77 20.40 -2.55
N GLY A 472 -32.39 19.55 -3.36
CA GLY A 472 -32.29 19.63 -4.82
C GLY A 472 -30.98 19.10 -5.38
N TYR A 473 -30.27 18.25 -4.62
CA TYR A 473 -29.19 17.42 -5.14
C TYR A 473 -29.75 16.21 -5.89
N LYS A 474 -29.40 16.09 -7.18
CA LYS A 474 -29.97 15.13 -8.15
C LYS A 474 -28.87 14.58 -9.07
N ILE A 475 -27.93 13.85 -8.50
CA ILE A 475 -26.78 13.29 -9.21
C ILE A 475 -26.87 11.76 -9.26
N GLY A 476 -27.00 11.23 -10.47
CA GLY A 476 -27.10 9.79 -10.73
C GLY A 476 -25.80 9.04 -10.47
N ASP A 477 -25.86 7.72 -10.73
CA ASP A 477 -24.74 6.82 -10.66
C ASP A 477 -23.67 7.15 -11.72
N GLY A 478 -22.39 7.00 -11.39
CA GLY A 478 -21.26 7.18 -12.33
C GLY A 478 -20.97 8.62 -12.76
N VAL A 479 -21.65 9.62 -12.20
CA VAL A 479 -21.46 11.03 -12.59
C VAL A 479 -20.28 11.70 -11.87
N LEU A 480 -20.09 11.41 -10.58
CA LEU A 480 -18.97 11.96 -9.81
C LEU A 480 -17.92 10.90 -9.54
N SER A 481 -16.68 11.37 -9.40
CA SER A 481 -15.53 10.51 -9.19
C SER A 481 -14.58 11.06 -8.13
N VAL A 482 -13.80 10.17 -7.54
CA VAL A 482 -12.52 10.49 -6.90
C VAL A 482 -11.42 9.87 -7.74
N THR A 483 -10.54 10.71 -8.30
CA THR A 483 -9.46 10.28 -9.19
C THR A 483 -8.11 10.65 -8.61
N ILE A 484 -7.23 9.66 -8.49
CA ILE A 484 -5.84 9.83 -8.04
C ILE A 484 -4.93 10.00 -9.25
N LYS A 485 -4.14 11.09 -9.27
CA LYS A 485 -3.21 11.45 -10.34
C LYS A 485 -1.80 11.63 -9.77
N ALA A 486 -1.13 10.52 -9.50
CA ALA A 486 0.14 10.51 -8.79
C ALA A 486 1.35 10.86 -9.67
N SER A 487 2.19 11.79 -9.21
CA SER A 487 3.56 11.95 -9.67
C SER A 487 4.52 11.08 -8.83
N SER A 488 5.80 11.01 -9.20
CA SER A 488 6.80 10.28 -8.39
C SER A 488 7.02 10.97 -7.04
N GLY A 489 7.12 10.18 -5.96
CA GLY A 489 7.30 10.71 -4.60
C GLY A 489 6.02 11.18 -3.89
N CYS A 490 4.84 11.08 -4.53
CA CYS A 490 3.57 11.31 -3.85
C CYS A 490 3.34 10.27 -2.73
N VAL A 491 2.55 10.67 -1.72
CA VAL A 491 2.04 9.78 -0.67
C VAL A 491 0.52 9.91 -0.62
N TYR A 492 -0.17 8.78 -0.73
CA TYR A 492 -1.62 8.68 -0.60
C TYR A 492 -1.95 7.75 0.56
N ASP A 493 -2.22 8.35 1.72
CA ASP A 493 -2.57 7.64 2.95
C ASP A 493 -4.10 7.52 3.10
N PHE A 494 -4.64 6.39 2.67
CA PHE A 494 -6.06 6.01 2.80
C PHE A 494 -6.37 5.24 4.08
N ARG A 495 -5.37 5.02 4.97
CA ARG A 495 -5.56 4.15 6.13
C ARG A 495 -6.69 4.62 7.02
N SER A 496 -7.65 3.76 7.33
CA SER A 496 -8.84 4.11 8.13
C SER A 496 -9.66 5.30 7.58
N TRP A 497 -9.49 5.66 6.31
CA TRP A 497 -10.40 6.58 5.64
C TRP A 497 -11.71 5.85 5.35
N THR A 498 -12.85 6.53 5.50
CA THR A 498 -14.12 6.02 5.03
C THR A 498 -14.64 6.95 3.94
N LEU A 499 -14.77 6.44 2.71
CA LEU A 499 -15.45 7.13 1.62
C LEU A 499 -16.75 6.40 1.32
N GLY A 500 -17.88 7.06 1.59
CA GLY A 500 -19.21 6.49 1.40
C GLY A 500 -20.06 7.26 0.41
N THR A 501 -20.92 6.54 -0.28
CA THR A 501 -21.96 7.12 -1.13
C THR A 501 -23.18 6.20 -1.16
N THR A 502 -24.35 6.76 -1.42
CA THR A 502 -25.59 5.98 -1.60
C THR A 502 -25.79 5.62 -3.07
N GLU A 503 -25.58 6.60 -3.96
CA GLU A 503 -25.55 6.42 -5.40
C GLU A 503 -24.14 6.05 -5.85
N VAL A 504 -24.01 5.19 -6.85
CA VAL A 504 -22.71 4.66 -7.25
C VAL A 504 -21.81 5.77 -7.77
N LYS A 505 -20.61 5.92 -7.22
CA LYS A 505 -19.58 6.87 -7.70
C LYS A 505 -18.34 6.13 -8.15
N ASP A 506 -17.49 6.79 -8.92
CA ASP A 506 -16.28 6.16 -9.41
C ASP A 506 -15.09 6.49 -8.51
N PHE A 507 -14.28 5.50 -8.17
CA PHE A 507 -12.95 5.71 -7.60
C PHE A 507 -11.91 5.18 -8.57
N SER A 508 -10.95 6.01 -8.98
CA SER A 508 -9.93 5.59 -9.94
C SER A 508 -8.53 6.03 -9.58
N ILE A 509 -7.54 5.22 -9.95
CA ILE A 509 -6.15 5.65 -10.06
C ILE A 509 -5.85 5.83 -11.54
N ASP A 510 -5.52 7.06 -11.94
CA ASP A 510 -5.23 7.41 -13.32
C ASP A 510 -4.15 6.45 -13.89
N PRO A 511 -4.33 5.88 -15.10
CA PRO A 511 -3.37 4.96 -15.70
C PRO A 511 -1.96 5.55 -15.86
N SER A 512 -1.82 6.88 -15.86
CA SER A 512 -0.55 7.61 -15.94
C SER A 512 0.10 7.84 -14.58
N SER A 513 -0.56 7.50 -13.47
CA SER A 513 -0.03 7.66 -12.10
C SER A 513 1.29 6.91 -11.93
N SER A 514 2.24 7.48 -11.20
CA SER A 514 3.54 6.84 -10.95
C SER A 514 3.41 5.62 -10.04
N LEU A 515 4.15 4.55 -10.36
CA LEU A 515 4.31 3.40 -9.46
C LEU A 515 5.30 3.67 -8.31
N ASP A 516 6.09 4.74 -8.42
CA ASP A 516 7.01 5.18 -7.36
C ASP A 516 6.30 5.96 -6.24
N ALA A 517 5.00 6.24 -6.40
CA ALA A 517 4.19 6.85 -5.35
C ALA A 517 3.85 5.83 -4.26
N THR A 518 3.72 6.29 -3.02
CA THR A 518 3.35 5.44 -1.89
C THR A 518 1.84 5.45 -1.71
N TYR A 519 1.23 4.27 -1.64
CA TYR A 519 -0.21 4.08 -1.40
C TYR A 519 -0.38 3.25 -0.13
N LEU A 520 -1.11 3.78 0.86
CA LEU A 520 -1.34 3.11 2.14
C LEU A 520 -2.84 2.89 2.31
N THR A 521 -3.31 1.65 2.25
CA THR A 521 -4.76 1.31 2.21
C THR A 521 -5.27 0.64 3.48
N ASP A 522 -4.46 0.51 4.53
CA ASP A 522 -4.80 -0.31 5.69
C ASP A 522 -6.09 0.13 6.40
N GLY A 523 -7.09 -0.75 6.42
CA GLY A 523 -8.39 -0.47 7.00
C GLY A 523 -9.18 0.64 6.29
N TRP A 524 -8.82 0.98 5.05
CA TRP A 524 -9.61 1.87 4.18
C TRP A 524 -10.99 1.24 3.96
N ASN A 525 -12.06 2.03 4.08
CA ASN A 525 -13.42 1.61 3.78
C ASN A 525 -13.94 2.40 2.59
N LEU A 526 -14.17 1.72 1.47
CA LEU A 526 -14.84 2.28 0.31
C LEU A 526 -16.25 1.69 0.23
N LYS A 527 -17.26 2.55 0.26
CA LYS A 527 -18.67 2.15 0.18
C LYS A 527 -19.37 2.75 -1.03
N GLY A 528 -20.10 1.92 -1.77
CA GLY A 528 -21.00 2.40 -2.82
C GLY A 528 -20.28 2.91 -4.07
N ALA A 529 -19.05 2.47 -4.35
CA ALA A 529 -18.28 2.95 -5.49
C ALA A 529 -17.93 1.84 -6.48
N THR A 530 -17.75 2.17 -7.76
CA THR A 530 -16.93 1.36 -8.68
C THR A 530 -15.45 1.68 -8.44
N LEU A 531 -14.57 0.73 -8.76
CA LEU A 531 -13.13 0.92 -8.64
C LEU A 531 -12.47 0.66 -10.00
N ASP A 532 -11.64 1.59 -10.48
CA ASP A 532 -10.69 1.35 -11.57
C ASP A 532 -9.27 1.55 -11.05
N TRP A 533 -8.61 0.44 -10.73
CA TRP A 533 -7.29 0.43 -10.12
C TRP A 533 -6.18 0.39 -11.18
N LYS A 534 -4.95 0.62 -10.74
CA LYS A 534 -3.77 0.56 -11.60
C LYS A 534 -2.93 -0.67 -11.27
N THR A 535 -2.51 -1.39 -12.32
CA THR A 535 -1.62 -2.55 -12.21
C THR A 535 -0.32 -2.17 -11.48
N GLY A 536 0.15 -3.03 -10.58
CA GLY A 536 1.40 -2.85 -9.85
C GLY A 536 1.29 -2.03 -8.54
N ILE A 537 0.11 -1.49 -8.21
CA ILE A 537 -0.14 -0.82 -6.93
C ILE A 537 -0.86 -1.78 -6.01
N ALA A 538 -0.23 -2.18 -4.90
CA ALA A 538 -0.86 -3.05 -3.91
C ALA A 538 -1.97 -2.32 -3.13
N CYS A 539 -3.00 -3.07 -2.75
CA CYS A 539 -4.10 -2.62 -1.91
C CYS A 539 -4.28 -3.62 -0.75
N PRO A 540 -3.43 -3.56 0.30
CA PRO A 540 -3.61 -4.38 1.49
C PRO A 540 -4.79 -3.92 2.36
N THR A 541 -5.54 -4.89 2.87
CA THR A 541 -6.50 -4.76 3.99
C THR A 541 -7.59 -3.69 3.85
N ALA A 542 -7.93 -3.28 2.62
CA ALA A 542 -9.08 -2.40 2.36
C ALA A 542 -10.40 -3.19 2.39
N ASN A 543 -11.48 -2.52 2.77
CA ASN A 543 -12.83 -3.07 2.80
C ASN A 543 -13.70 -2.38 1.75
N PHE A 544 -14.28 -3.17 0.86
CA PHE A 544 -15.19 -2.72 -0.17
C PHE A 544 -16.61 -3.17 0.19
N ILE A 545 -17.50 -2.20 0.42
CA ILE A 545 -18.83 -2.43 1.01
C ILE A 545 -19.88 -1.92 0.05
N GLU A 546 -20.80 -2.77 -0.42
CA GLU A 546 -21.86 -2.34 -1.35
C GLU A 546 -21.29 -1.64 -2.61
N CYS A 547 -20.07 -2.02 -3.01
CA CYS A 547 -19.38 -1.48 -4.18
C CYS A 547 -19.91 -2.11 -5.47
N GLY A 548 -19.78 -1.37 -6.57
CA GLY A 548 -19.99 -1.89 -7.92
C GLY A 548 -18.88 -2.86 -8.32
N ILE A 549 -18.49 -2.88 -9.59
CA ILE A 549 -17.37 -3.70 -10.04
C ILE A 549 -16.06 -3.08 -9.54
N LEU A 550 -15.22 -3.92 -8.94
CA LEU A 550 -13.84 -3.59 -8.58
C LEU A 550 -12.89 -4.07 -9.67
N ASP A 551 -12.45 -3.19 -10.57
CA ASP A 551 -11.46 -3.53 -11.58
C ASP A 551 -10.04 -3.34 -11.05
N ILE A 552 -9.43 -4.43 -10.60
CA ILE A 552 -8.10 -4.41 -9.95
C ILE A 552 -6.94 -4.55 -10.94
N LYS A 553 -7.23 -4.86 -12.21
CA LYS A 553 -6.22 -5.22 -13.22
C LYS A 553 -5.27 -6.32 -12.70
N GLY A 554 -3.96 -6.20 -12.92
CA GLY A 554 -2.93 -7.14 -12.46
C GLY A 554 -2.32 -6.74 -11.11
N ALA A 555 -3.08 -6.10 -10.22
CA ALA A 555 -2.59 -5.63 -8.92
C ALA A 555 -2.70 -6.70 -7.82
N GLU A 556 -2.08 -6.40 -6.66
CA GLU A 556 -2.13 -7.24 -5.46
C GLU A 556 -3.16 -6.69 -4.46
N PHE A 557 -4.15 -7.50 -4.12
CA PHE A 557 -5.21 -7.21 -3.14
C PHE A 557 -5.20 -8.32 -2.11
N ILE A 558 -4.62 -8.10 -0.92
CA ILE A 558 -4.50 -9.12 0.14
C ILE A 558 -5.05 -8.64 1.49
N GLY A 559 -5.74 -9.53 2.22
CA GLY A 559 -6.12 -9.33 3.63
C GLY A 559 -7.30 -8.38 3.87
N GLY A 560 -7.97 -7.95 2.80
CA GLY A 560 -9.16 -7.10 2.87
C GLY A 560 -10.46 -7.87 2.63
N THR A 561 -11.56 -7.14 2.51
CA THR A 561 -12.90 -7.73 2.33
C THR A 561 -13.65 -7.12 1.16
N VAL A 562 -14.46 -7.94 0.49
CA VAL A 562 -15.50 -7.49 -0.45
C VAL A 562 -16.84 -8.00 0.08
N TYR A 563 -17.74 -7.08 0.42
CA TYR A 563 -19.01 -7.40 1.04
C TYR A 563 -20.18 -6.76 0.30
N GLY A 564 -21.13 -7.60 -0.12
CA GLY A 564 -22.45 -7.15 -0.57
C GLY A 564 -22.40 -6.33 -1.85
N SER A 565 -21.59 -6.72 -2.85
CA SER A 565 -21.49 -5.97 -4.10
C SER A 565 -22.88 -5.73 -4.73
N ILE A 566 -23.05 -4.54 -5.30
CA ILE A 566 -24.28 -4.12 -6.00
C ILE A 566 -24.22 -4.41 -7.50
N SER A 567 -23.09 -4.95 -7.99
CA SER A 567 -23.02 -5.52 -9.33
C SER A 567 -23.92 -6.75 -9.42
N THR A 568 -24.53 -7.00 -10.58
CA THR A 568 -25.34 -8.22 -10.80
C THR A 568 -24.54 -9.37 -11.43
N THR A 569 -23.34 -9.08 -11.91
CA THR A 569 -22.49 -10.03 -12.66
C THR A 569 -21.40 -10.57 -11.75
N HIS A 570 -20.42 -9.74 -11.41
CA HIS A 570 -19.32 -10.08 -10.52
C HIS A 570 -18.88 -8.90 -9.66
N SER A 571 -18.24 -9.18 -8.52
CA SER A 571 -17.76 -8.14 -7.60
C SER A 571 -16.40 -7.56 -7.98
N MET A 572 -15.51 -8.37 -8.59
CA MET A 572 -14.14 -7.97 -8.92
C MET A 572 -13.72 -8.47 -10.30
N THR A 573 -13.04 -7.64 -11.08
CA THR A 573 -12.39 -8.01 -12.35
C THR A 573 -10.88 -7.98 -12.16
N ALA A 574 -10.20 -9.03 -12.62
CA ALA A 574 -8.74 -9.13 -12.60
C ALA A 574 -8.16 -9.45 -13.98
N THR A 575 -6.95 -8.96 -14.23
CA THR A 575 -6.13 -9.28 -15.42
C THR A 575 -4.88 -10.05 -15.01
N ASP A 576 -4.10 -10.51 -16.00
CA ASP A 576 -2.87 -11.28 -15.80
C ASP A 576 -1.94 -10.66 -14.73
N GLY A 577 -1.38 -11.53 -13.88
CA GLY A 577 -0.46 -11.18 -12.80
C GLY A 577 -1.13 -10.79 -11.48
N ALA A 578 -2.46 -10.75 -11.39
CA ALA A 578 -3.14 -10.37 -10.15
C ALA A 578 -2.94 -11.39 -9.01
N VAL A 579 -2.79 -10.86 -7.80
CA VAL A 579 -2.72 -11.63 -6.55
C VAL A 579 -3.90 -11.22 -5.68
N ILE A 580 -4.77 -12.18 -5.36
CA ILE A 580 -6.07 -11.94 -4.72
C ILE A 580 -6.15 -12.79 -3.45
N GLY A 581 -6.13 -12.13 -2.32
CA GLY A 581 -6.21 -12.69 -0.98
C GLY A 581 -7.28 -12.03 -0.13
N TYR A 582 -8.41 -11.65 -0.74
CA TYR A 582 -9.53 -11.00 -0.07
C TYR A 582 -10.62 -12.00 0.33
N ASP A 583 -11.38 -11.66 1.36
CA ASP A 583 -12.57 -12.38 1.77
C ASP A 583 -13.81 -11.84 1.04
N PHE A 584 -14.42 -12.68 0.20
CA PHE A 584 -15.62 -12.33 -0.56
C PHE A 584 -16.87 -12.84 0.14
N THR A 585 -17.82 -11.94 0.37
CA THR A 585 -19.18 -12.28 0.84
C THR A 585 -20.20 -11.83 -0.18
N LYS A 586 -20.95 -12.81 -0.69
CA LYS A 586 -21.89 -12.62 -1.78
C LYS A 586 -22.93 -11.52 -1.49
N GLY A 587 -23.05 -10.58 -2.43
CA GLY A 587 -24.15 -9.64 -2.56
C GLY A 587 -25.15 -10.04 -3.65
N ASP A 588 -25.48 -9.09 -4.52
CA ASP A 588 -26.41 -9.30 -5.63
C ASP A 588 -25.72 -9.92 -6.87
N GLU A 589 -24.40 -10.00 -6.87
CA GLU A 589 -23.59 -10.51 -7.97
C GLU A 589 -23.70 -12.04 -8.14
N THR A 590 -23.43 -12.51 -9.36
CA THR A 590 -23.42 -13.94 -9.68
C THR A 590 -22.10 -14.60 -9.27
N TYR A 591 -20.99 -13.95 -9.57
CA TYR A 591 -19.62 -14.45 -9.35
C TYR A 591 -18.86 -13.55 -8.38
N ALA A 592 -17.91 -14.10 -7.63
CA ALA A 592 -17.02 -13.28 -6.84
C ALA A 592 -16.06 -12.51 -7.77
N ILE A 593 -15.37 -13.24 -8.65
CA ILE A 593 -14.28 -12.69 -9.47
C ILE A 593 -14.46 -13.08 -10.94
N GLU A 594 -14.26 -12.12 -11.84
CA GLU A 594 -14.02 -12.35 -13.26
C GLU A 594 -12.52 -12.30 -13.58
N LEU A 595 -12.00 -13.35 -14.20
CA LEU A 595 -10.62 -13.48 -14.67
C LEU A 595 -10.59 -13.29 -16.19
N SER A 596 -10.03 -12.18 -16.66
CA SER A 596 -10.31 -11.66 -18.01
C SER A 596 -9.21 -11.85 -19.06
N SER A 597 -8.00 -12.25 -18.66
CA SER A 597 -6.85 -12.38 -19.58
C SER A 597 -6.71 -13.77 -20.20
N VAL A 598 -6.43 -13.80 -21.51
CA VAL A 598 -5.97 -15.00 -22.23
C VAL A 598 -4.59 -15.38 -21.70
N ASP A 599 -4.38 -16.66 -21.43
CA ASP A 599 -3.15 -17.19 -20.82
C ASP A 599 -2.79 -16.54 -19.46
N GLY A 600 -3.80 -15.98 -18.77
CA GLY A 600 -3.59 -15.27 -17.51
C GLY A 600 -3.18 -16.18 -16.36
N ASN A 601 -2.25 -15.68 -15.54
CA ASN A 601 -1.79 -16.28 -14.31
C ASN A 601 -2.29 -15.46 -13.10
N TYR A 602 -2.92 -16.14 -12.16
CA TYR A 602 -3.56 -15.53 -10.99
C TYR A 602 -3.19 -16.29 -9.73
N ASP A 603 -3.00 -15.59 -8.62
CA ASP A 603 -2.80 -16.20 -7.30
C ASP A 603 -4.02 -15.94 -6.42
N LEU A 604 -4.73 -17.01 -6.05
CA LEU A 604 -5.92 -16.99 -5.19
C LEU A 604 -5.67 -17.74 -3.87
N SER A 605 -4.40 -17.94 -3.50
CA SER A 605 -4.01 -18.78 -2.37
C SER A 605 -4.53 -18.29 -1.00
N GLN A 606 -4.96 -17.03 -0.92
CA GLN A 606 -5.52 -16.44 0.29
C GLN A 606 -6.99 -16.01 0.15
N ALA A 607 -7.61 -16.21 -1.02
CA ALA A 607 -8.99 -15.81 -1.25
C ALA A 607 -9.97 -16.76 -0.55
N THR A 608 -11.01 -16.20 0.06
CA THR A 608 -12.14 -16.98 0.58
C THR A 608 -13.45 -16.53 -0.05
N PHE A 609 -14.40 -17.46 -0.21
CA PHE A 609 -15.66 -17.23 -0.89
C PHE A 609 -16.84 -17.71 -0.04
N ASN A 610 -17.72 -16.80 0.34
CA ASN A 610 -18.86 -17.09 1.20
C ASN A 610 -20.18 -16.77 0.50
N GLY A 611 -21.07 -17.77 0.40
CA GLY A 611 -22.41 -17.61 -0.17
C GLY A 611 -22.51 -17.77 -1.70
N TYR A 612 -21.38 -17.99 -2.38
CA TYR A 612 -21.36 -18.24 -3.83
C TYR A 612 -21.75 -19.68 -4.18
N THR A 613 -22.39 -19.83 -5.33
CA THR A 613 -22.63 -21.14 -5.98
C THR A 613 -21.67 -21.33 -7.16
N THR A 614 -21.18 -20.23 -7.73
CA THR A 614 -20.11 -20.18 -8.72
C THR A 614 -19.20 -19.03 -8.34
N GLU A 615 -17.99 -19.32 -7.90
CA GLU A 615 -17.06 -18.30 -7.41
C GLU A 615 -16.41 -17.52 -8.55
N LEU A 616 -15.98 -18.21 -9.62
CA LEU A 616 -15.16 -17.62 -10.66
C LEU A 616 -15.84 -17.61 -12.04
N ASN A 617 -15.72 -16.50 -12.76
CA ASN A 617 -16.02 -16.40 -14.18
C ASN A 617 -14.72 -16.23 -14.98
N ILE A 618 -14.39 -17.18 -15.86
CA ILE A 618 -13.21 -17.11 -16.71
C ILE A 618 -13.69 -16.69 -18.09
N SER A 619 -13.53 -15.40 -18.42
CA SER A 619 -14.09 -14.84 -19.66
C SER A 619 -13.22 -15.11 -20.90
N ALA A 620 -12.01 -15.64 -20.72
CA ALA A 620 -11.16 -16.08 -21.82
C ALA A 620 -11.75 -17.27 -22.59
N ALA A 621 -11.89 -17.11 -23.92
CA ALA A 621 -12.44 -18.15 -24.80
C ALA A 621 -11.38 -19.17 -25.28
N THR A 622 -10.10 -18.86 -25.14
CA THR A 622 -8.96 -19.70 -25.58
C THR A 622 -7.78 -19.54 -24.61
N GLY A 623 -6.77 -20.39 -24.74
CA GLY A 623 -5.56 -20.35 -23.91
C GLY A 623 -5.71 -21.12 -22.60
N THR A 624 -4.77 -20.89 -21.67
CA THR A 624 -4.72 -21.53 -20.36
C THR A 624 -4.75 -20.51 -19.23
N THR A 625 -5.84 -20.46 -18.47
CA THR A 625 -5.91 -19.71 -17.21
C THR A 625 -5.27 -20.54 -16.09
N THR A 626 -4.18 -20.05 -15.52
CA THR A 626 -3.47 -20.70 -14.42
C THR A 626 -3.83 -20.01 -13.10
N ILE A 627 -4.27 -20.80 -12.12
CA ILE A 627 -4.72 -20.31 -10.81
C ILE A 627 -3.92 -21.02 -9.72
N THR A 628 -3.14 -20.27 -8.95
CA THR A 628 -2.43 -20.78 -7.78
C THR A 628 -3.34 -20.76 -6.55
N LEU A 629 -3.35 -21.85 -5.80
CA LEU A 629 -4.13 -22.02 -4.56
C LEU A 629 -3.22 -22.43 -3.40
N ALA A 630 -3.62 -22.20 -2.16
CA ALA A 630 -2.89 -22.67 -0.99
C ALA A 630 -3.03 -24.19 -0.79
N VAL A 631 -2.07 -24.79 -0.07
CA VAL A 631 -2.12 -26.20 0.31
C VAL A 631 -3.39 -26.47 1.12
N GLY A 632 -4.20 -27.43 0.66
CA GLY A 632 -5.45 -27.82 1.32
C GLY A 632 -6.64 -26.89 1.06
N GLN A 633 -6.48 -25.81 0.27
CA GLN A 633 -7.59 -24.98 -0.18
C GLN A 633 -8.48 -25.77 -1.14
N ALA A 634 -9.80 -25.71 -0.93
CA ALA A 634 -10.75 -26.31 -1.85
C ALA A 634 -10.70 -25.58 -3.21
N THR A 635 -10.79 -26.33 -4.30
CA THR A 635 -10.87 -25.73 -5.64
C THR A 635 -12.14 -24.89 -5.77
N PRO A 636 -12.05 -23.58 -6.09
CA PRO A 636 -13.22 -22.76 -6.35
C PRO A 636 -14.02 -23.31 -7.52
N THR A 637 -15.35 -23.25 -7.45
CA THR A 637 -16.19 -23.57 -8.60
C THR A 637 -16.16 -22.42 -9.61
N TYR A 638 -16.25 -22.77 -10.89
CA TYR A 638 -16.00 -21.81 -11.97
C TYR A 638 -16.83 -22.12 -13.21
N VAL A 639 -17.01 -21.08 -14.03
CA VAL A 639 -17.46 -21.18 -15.43
C VAL A 639 -16.39 -20.63 -16.36
N THR A 640 -16.31 -21.14 -17.58
CA THR A 640 -15.32 -20.69 -18.58
C THR A 640 -15.97 -20.47 -19.93
N ALA A 641 -15.53 -19.43 -20.65
CA ALA A 641 -15.93 -19.16 -22.03
C ALA A 641 -15.23 -20.07 -23.06
N GLY A 642 -14.26 -20.90 -22.64
CA GLY A 642 -13.60 -21.90 -23.49
C GLY A 642 -12.12 -22.13 -23.19
N ALA A 643 -11.48 -21.28 -22.38
CA ALA A 643 -10.10 -21.50 -21.93
C ALA A 643 -9.96 -22.74 -21.04
N MET A 644 -8.79 -23.38 -21.11
CA MET A 644 -8.39 -24.41 -20.16
C MET A 644 -8.10 -23.77 -18.81
N VAL A 645 -8.61 -24.35 -17.72
CA VAL A 645 -8.36 -23.87 -16.35
C VAL A 645 -7.43 -24.86 -15.66
N LEU A 646 -6.25 -24.39 -15.24
CA LEU A 646 -5.24 -25.17 -14.54
C LEU A 646 -5.08 -24.64 -13.11
N PHE A 647 -5.40 -25.47 -12.12
CA PHE A 647 -5.10 -25.17 -10.73
C PHE A 647 -3.72 -25.69 -10.35
N VAL A 648 -2.91 -24.83 -9.75
CA VAL A 648 -1.55 -25.13 -9.27
C VAL A 648 -1.56 -25.06 -7.75
N LEU A 649 -1.08 -26.13 -7.11
CA LEU A 649 -0.89 -26.20 -5.66
C LEU A 649 0.61 -26.22 -5.33
N PRO A 650 1.07 -25.57 -4.25
CA PRO A 650 2.43 -25.69 -3.77
C PRO A 650 2.77 -27.16 -3.48
N VAL A 651 3.95 -27.59 -3.94
CA VAL A 651 4.46 -28.94 -3.66
C VAL A 651 4.99 -28.99 -2.22
N VAL A 652 4.44 -29.87 -1.39
CA VAL A 652 4.98 -30.14 -0.05
C VAL A 652 6.16 -31.09 -0.19
N LEU A 653 7.34 -30.66 0.28
CA LEU A 653 8.55 -31.49 0.33
C LEU A 653 8.75 -32.04 1.74
N ALA A 654 9.09 -33.32 1.85
CA ALA A 654 9.56 -33.96 3.07
C ALA A 654 11.10 -34.07 3.06
N THR A 655 11.72 -34.19 4.24
CA THR A 655 13.18 -34.24 4.38
C THR A 655 13.67 -35.59 4.88
N GLY A 656 14.66 -36.14 4.18
CA GLY A 656 15.42 -37.34 4.57
C GLY A 656 16.80 -36.95 5.07
N SER A 657 17.28 -37.55 6.18
CA SER A 657 18.61 -37.22 6.71
C SER A 657 19.38 -38.39 7.31
N VAL A 658 20.71 -38.33 7.20
CA VAL A 658 21.65 -39.20 7.92
C VAL A 658 22.64 -38.29 8.65
N SER A 659 22.78 -38.44 9.96
CA SER A 659 23.70 -37.63 10.79
C SER A 659 24.75 -38.52 11.47
N GLY A 660 25.83 -37.94 11.98
CA GLY A 660 26.89 -38.69 12.68
C GLY A 660 27.86 -39.45 11.76
N ILE A 661 27.85 -39.16 10.46
CA ILE A 661 28.70 -39.81 9.47
C ILE A 661 30.17 -39.46 9.75
N VAL A 662 31.06 -40.44 9.74
CA VAL A 662 32.51 -40.18 9.74
C VAL A 662 32.88 -39.63 8.36
N THR A 663 33.46 -38.44 8.32
CA THR A 663 33.88 -37.79 7.08
C THR A 663 34.76 -38.70 6.23
N GLY A 664 34.38 -38.89 4.98
CA GLY A 664 35.02 -39.82 4.04
C GLY A 664 34.32 -41.17 3.91
N SER A 665 33.26 -41.44 4.68
CA SER A 665 32.49 -42.68 4.55
C SER A 665 31.75 -42.73 3.21
N ARG A 666 31.62 -43.93 2.63
CA ARG A 666 30.69 -44.18 1.53
C ARG A 666 29.31 -44.49 2.10
N LEU A 667 28.32 -43.68 1.75
CA LEU A 667 26.91 -43.84 2.08
C LEU A 667 26.18 -44.53 0.93
N GLN A 668 25.43 -45.58 1.24
CA GLN A 668 24.43 -46.16 0.37
C GLN A 668 23.06 -46.10 1.04
N ILE A 669 22.04 -45.67 0.31
CA ILE A 669 20.64 -45.74 0.74
C ILE A 669 19.92 -46.65 -0.23
N VAL A 670 19.33 -47.72 0.31
CA VAL A 670 18.54 -48.69 -0.44
C VAL A 670 17.08 -48.54 -0.03
N ASN A 671 16.19 -48.26 -0.96
CA ASN A 671 14.76 -48.37 -0.73
C ASN A 671 14.35 -49.81 -1.00
N GLN A 672 14.18 -50.59 0.06
CA GLN A 672 13.88 -52.02 -0.03
C GLN A 672 12.48 -52.27 -0.60
N THR A 673 11.52 -51.39 -0.30
CA THR A 673 10.14 -51.49 -0.81
C THR A 673 10.11 -51.34 -2.34
N LYS A 674 10.86 -50.38 -2.88
CA LYS A 674 10.90 -50.08 -4.32
C LYS A 674 12.03 -50.79 -5.08
N ALA A 675 12.92 -51.52 -4.40
CA ALA A 675 14.10 -52.17 -4.96
C ALA A 675 15.02 -51.22 -5.77
N ILE A 676 15.20 -49.99 -5.27
CA ILE A 676 16.08 -48.98 -5.88
C ILE A 676 17.16 -48.50 -4.90
N LYS A 677 18.26 -47.98 -5.44
CA LYS A 677 19.43 -47.53 -4.67
C LYS A 677 19.72 -46.06 -4.98
N PRO A 678 18.92 -45.11 -4.45
CA PRO A 678 18.99 -43.70 -4.84
C PRO A 678 20.35 -43.04 -4.55
N ILE A 679 21.08 -43.54 -3.55
CA ILE A 679 22.37 -42.98 -3.13
C ILE A 679 23.41 -44.09 -3.02
N ASN A 680 24.59 -43.85 -3.58
CA ASN A 680 25.81 -44.64 -3.38
C ASN A 680 27.04 -43.74 -3.66
N GLN A 681 27.51 -43.00 -2.66
CA GLN A 681 28.57 -42.00 -2.82
C GLN A 681 29.41 -41.76 -1.57
N ILE A 682 30.56 -41.12 -1.71
CA ILE A 682 31.41 -40.69 -0.58
C ILE A 682 30.87 -39.37 -0.01
N ILE A 683 30.76 -39.30 1.32
CA ILE A 683 30.30 -38.11 2.04
C ILE A 683 31.47 -37.43 2.72
N PHE A 684 31.77 -36.18 2.32
CA PHE A 684 32.84 -35.37 2.90
C PHE A 684 32.41 -34.54 4.13
N GLY A 685 31.15 -34.64 4.56
CA GLY A 685 30.62 -34.00 5.77
C GLY A 685 30.39 -35.00 6.90
N THR A 686 29.75 -34.53 7.97
CA THR A 686 29.27 -35.38 9.10
C THR A 686 27.78 -35.69 9.01
N SER A 687 27.11 -35.25 7.95
CA SER A 687 25.70 -35.49 7.68
C SER A 687 25.41 -35.49 6.17
N TYR A 688 24.25 -36.05 5.82
CA TYR A 688 23.64 -36.04 4.50
C TYR A 688 22.16 -35.65 4.66
N SER A 689 21.64 -34.80 3.78
CA SER A 689 20.23 -34.38 3.77
C SER A 689 19.70 -34.35 2.34
N ILE A 690 18.42 -34.66 2.17
CA ILE A 690 17.71 -34.62 0.89
C ILE A 690 16.27 -34.15 1.11
N ASP A 691 15.81 -33.21 0.30
CA ASP A 691 14.39 -32.85 0.22
C ASP A 691 13.75 -33.59 -0.96
N TYR A 692 12.57 -34.14 -0.75
CA TYR A 692 11.87 -34.95 -1.76
C TYR A 692 10.36 -34.72 -1.70
N SER A 693 9.69 -34.79 -2.84
CA SER A 693 8.24 -34.91 -2.88
C SER A 693 7.85 -36.36 -2.60
N ASP A 694 6.73 -36.55 -1.91
CA ASP A 694 6.13 -37.87 -1.73
C ASP A 694 5.92 -38.56 -3.10
N ASP A 695 5.89 -39.89 -3.09
CA ASP A 695 5.62 -40.79 -4.23
C ASP A 695 6.70 -41.07 -5.29
N THR A 696 7.77 -40.28 -5.45
CA THR A 696 8.78 -40.59 -6.50
C THR A 696 9.82 -41.60 -6.04
N VAL A 697 10.83 -41.15 -5.29
CA VAL A 697 11.95 -41.98 -4.81
C VAL A 697 11.67 -42.57 -3.42
N TYR A 698 10.93 -41.83 -2.61
CA TYR A 698 10.54 -42.18 -1.25
C TYR A 698 9.03 -41.94 -1.14
N ALA A 699 8.30 -42.91 -0.62
CA ALA A 699 6.88 -42.81 -0.32
C ALA A 699 6.63 -43.18 1.15
N VAL A 700 5.57 -42.66 1.76
CA VAL A 700 5.15 -43.09 3.11
C VAL A 700 5.06 -44.62 3.18
N ASP A 701 5.56 -45.18 4.29
CA ASP A 701 5.69 -46.61 4.56
C ASP A 701 6.78 -47.36 3.76
N ASP A 702 7.57 -46.67 2.92
CA ASP A 702 8.78 -47.27 2.34
C ASP A 702 9.80 -47.63 3.46
N ILE A 703 10.43 -48.79 3.33
CA ILE A 703 11.51 -49.26 4.21
C ILE A 703 12.85 -48.94 3.55
N LEU A 704 13.65 -48.10 4.20
CA LEU A 704 14.97 -47.71 3.76
C LEU A 704 16.04 -48.44 4.58
N GLU A 705 17.07 -48.94 3.93
CA GLU A 705 18.30 -49.41 4.56
C GLU A 705 19.43 -48.42 4.26
N VAL A 706 19.97 -47.84 5.31
CA VAL A 706 21.10 -46.92 5.24
C VAL A 706 22.37 -47.66 5.62
N ARG A 707 23.31 -47.77 4.67
CA ARG A 707 24.60 -48.46 4.83
C ARG A 707 25.76 -47.48 4.75
N LEU A 708 26.77 -47.69 5.59
CA LEU A 708 28.00 -46.88 5.62
C LEU A 708 29.24 -47.77 5.75
N THR A 709 30.28 -47.44 5.00
CA THR A 709 31.61 -48.04 5.10
C THR A 709 32.69 -46.95 5.13
N TYR A 710 33.77 -47.18 5.87
CA TYR A 710 34.86 -46.21 6.03
C TYR A 710 36.22 -46.87 6.24
N GLN A 711 37.22 -46.38 5.52
CA GLN A 711 38.63 -46.71 5.70
C GLN A 711 39.50 -45.51 5.35
N SER A 712 40.57 -45.29 6.12
CA SER A 712 41.60 -44.30 5.84
C SER A 712 42.93 -44.74 6.47
N GLY A 713 43.91 -45.08 5.63
CA GLY A 713 45.20 -45.60 6.09
C GLY A 713 45.04 -46.86 6.95
N VAL A 714 45.54 -46.80 8.18
CA VAL A 714 45.43 -47.90 9.16
C VAL A 714 44.22 -47.79 10.09
N THR A 715 43.26 -46.92 9.75
CA THR A 715 42.01 -46.73 10.51
C THR A 715 40.80 -47.13 9.67
N ALA A 716 39.81 -47.74 10.30
CA ALA A 716 38.55 -48.12 9.66
C ALA A 716 37.41 -48.16 10.68
N LYS A 717 36.17 -48.08 10.18
CA LYS A 717 34.95 -48.33 10.96
C LYS A 717 34.35 -49.67 10.55
N LYS A 718 33.62 -50.30 11.46
CA LYS A 718 32.78 -51.46 11.10
C LYS A 718 31.74 -51.03 10.06
N GLU A 719 31.33 -52.00 9.25
CA GLU A 719 30.16 -51.85 8.38
C GLU A 719 28.94 -51.46 9.23
N PHE A 720 28.30 -50.35 8.88
CA PHE A 720 27.11 -49.84 9.57
C PHE A 720 25.88 -50.02 8.70
N SER A 721 24.81 -50.59 9.24
CA SER A 721 23.49 -50.67 8.57
C SER A 721 22.38 -50.35 9.57
N GLN A 722 21.41 -49.53 9.15
CA GLN A 722 20.22 -49.22 9.93
C GLN A 722 18.99 -49.09 9.02
N LEU A 723 17.86 -49.64 9.47
CA LEU A 723 16.57 -49.46 8.81
C LEU A 723 15.88 -48.17 9.28
N ALA A 724 15.21 -47.49 8.36
CA ALA A 724 14.30 -46.37 8.62
C ALA A 724 13.00 -46.56 7.84
N VAL A 725 11.89 -46.07 8.40
CA VAL A 725 10.59 -46.05 7.71
C VAL A 725 10.28 -44.62 7.31
N VAL A 726 9.86 -44.43 6.07
CA VAL A 726 9.44 -43.12 5.56
C VAL A 726 8.09 -42.74 6.15
N THR A 727 8.00 -41.53 6.71
CA THR A 727 6.74 -40.95 7.22
C THR A 727 6.36 -39.72 6.40
N ALA A 728 5.13 -39.21 6.60
CA ALA A 728 4.69 -37.95 5.99
C ALA A 728 5.58 -36.75 6.37
N GLY A 729 6.30 -36.82 7.50
CA GLY A 729 7.25 -35.80 7.94
C GLY A 729 8.69 -36.02 7.48
N GLY A 730 8.97 -37.07 6.70
CA GLY A 730 10.33 -37.44 6.31
C GLY A 730 10.85 -38.72 6.96
N TRP A 731 12.18 -38.90 6.92
CA TRP A 731 12.90 -39.99 7.58
C TRP A 731 14.26 -39.52 8.11
N SER A 732 14.79 -40.19 9.13
CA SER A 732 16.13 -39.87 9.65
C SER A 732 16.86 -41.09 10.19
N VAL A 733 18.19 -41.08 10.08
CA VAL A 733 19.12 -42.09 10.63
C VAL A 733 20.27 -41.41 11.35
N LEU A 734 20.68 -41.96 12.49
CA LEU A 734 21.89 -41.57 13.21
C LEU A 734 22.97 -42.63 12.99
N ALA A 735 23.98 -42.31 12.21
CA ALA A 735 25.13 -43.15 11.93
C ALA A 735 26.07 -43.21 13.15
N ALA A 736 25.88 -44.22 14.00
CA ALA A 736 26.76 -44.51 15.13
C ALA A 736 27.91 -45.44 14.69
N GLN A 737 28.83 -44.94 13.84
CA GLN A 737 29.93 -45.75 13.31
C GLN A 737 30.98 -46.09 14.38
N GLU A 738 31.11 -47.38 14.69
CA GLU A 738 32.11 -47.91 15.63
C GLU A 738 33.45 -48.20 14.95
N ASP A 739 34.55 -48.03 15.69
CA ASP A 739 35.88 -48.43 15.22
C ASP A 739 35.95 -49.95 14.95
N ASP A 740 36.66 -50.32 13.89
CA ASP A 740 37.03 -51.70 13.63
C ASP A 740 38.36 -52.02 14.32
N ASP A 741 38.27 -52.46 15.57
CA ASP A 741 39.43 -52.79 16.41
C ASP A 741 40.34 -53.84 15.75
N VAL A 742 39.79 -54.78 14.96
CA VAL A 742 40.59 -55.82 14.32
C VAL A 742 41.39 -55.25 13.15
N TYR A 743 40.76 -54.41 12.30
CA TYR A 743 41.48 -53.70 11.24
C TYR A 743 42.62 -52.86 11.83
N ILE A 744 42.32 -52.08 12.87
CA ILE A 744 43.27 -51.20 13.54
C ILE A 744 44.42 -52.02 14.15
N ALA A 745 44.13 -53.17 14.78
CA ALA A 745 45.13 -54.05 15.38
C ALA A 745 46.04 -54.72 14.34
N LEU A 746 45.55 -55.01 13.14
CA LEU A 746 46.39 -55.53 12.05
C LEU A 746 47.39 -54.49 11.54
N GLY A 747 47.03 -53.20 11.61
CA GLY A 747 47.93 -52.09 11.28
C GLY A 747 48.38 -52.04 9.81
N VAL A 748 47.59 -52.61 8.89
CA VAL A 748 47.87 -52.66 7.44
C VAL A 748 46.85 -51.80 6.70
N ASP A 749 47.33 -50.95 5.79
CA ASP A 749 46.48 -50.14 4.92
C ASP A 749 45.96 -50.97 3.74
N GLY A 750 44.67 -51.33 3.81
CA GLY A 750 43.97 -52.09 2.78
C GLY A 750 43.99 -51.49 1.38
N SER A 751 44.06 -50.15 1.27
CA SER A 751 44.09 -49.45 -0.02
C SER A 751 45.40 -49.68 -0.79
N THR A 752 46.45 -50.14 -0.12
CA THR A 752 47.76 -50.43 -0.71
C THR A 752 47.90 -51.88 -1.19
N ILE A 753 46.92 -52.74 -0.89
CA ILE A 753 46.98 -54.18 -1.20
C ILE A 753 46.47 -54.42 -2.63
N THR A 754 47.34 -54.90 -3.50
CA THR A 754 47.04 -55.14 -4.93
C THR A 754 47.01 -56.62 -5.31
N LYS A 755 47.16 -57.54 -4.35
CA LYS A 755 47.21 -58.99 -4.62
C LYS A 755 45.82 -59.61 -4.84
N PHE A 756 44.79 -58.94 -4.34
CA PHE A 756 43.40 -59.37 -4.39
C PHE A 756 42.60 -58.45 -5.30
N THR A 757 41.74 -59.03 -6.12
CA THR A 757 40.72 -58.32 -6.89
C THR A 757 39.37 -58.96 -6.63
N ALA A 758 38.33 -58.15 -6.48
CA ALA A 758 36.98 -58.65 -6.29
C ALA A 758 36.36 -59.01 -7.65
N ASP A 759 35.81 -60.21 -7.76
CA ASP A 759 34.89 -60.59 -8.82
C ASP A 759 33.47 -60.63 -8.24
N TYR A 760 32.75 -59.54 -8.45
CA TYR A 760 31.37 -59.38 -7.97
C TYR A 760 30.35 -60.21 -8.76
N VAL A 761 30.72 -60.79 -9.91
CA VAL A 761 29.82 -61.61 -10.74
C VAL A 761 29.85 -63.07 -10.29
N ASN A 762 31.03 -63.56 -9.92
CA ASN A 762 31.24 -64.94 -9.52
C ASN A 762 31.31 -65.15 -7.99
N ASP A 763 31.15 -64.09 -7.20
CA ASP A 763 31.36 -64.10 -5.75
C ASP A 763 32.76 -64.62 -5.40
N GLU A 764 33.78 -64.06 -6.05
CA GLU A 764 35.17 -64.52 -5.93
C GLU A 764 36.12 -63.41 -5.46
N VAL A 765 37.17 -63.84 -4.76
CA VAL A 765 38.37 -63.02 -4.52
C VAL A 765 39.50 -63.63 -5.33
N ASP A 766 39.89 -62.92 -6.36
CA ASP A 766 40.92 -63.36 -7.29
C ASP A 766 42.30 -62.96 -6.80
N LEU A 767 43.18 -63.94 -6.66
CA LEU A 767 44.62 -63.72 -6.55
C LEU A 767 45.20 -63.62 -7.97
N THR A 768 45.52 -62.39 -8.36
CA THR A 768 45.98 -62.05 -9.73
C THR A 768 47.49 -61.90 -9.83
N VAL A 769 48.19 -61.86 -8.70
CA VAL A 769 49.65 -61.72 -8.63
C VAL A 769 50.27 -63.05 -8.22
N ALA A 770 51.28 -63.50 -8.98
CA ALA A 770 51.99 -64.77 -8.74
C ALA A 770 52.95 -64.71 -7.53
N THR A 771 52.42 -64.33 -6.37
CA THR A 771 53.14 -64.20 -5.10
C THR A 771 52.29 -64.69 -3.94
N ASP A 772 52.91 -65.33 -2.96
CA ASP A 772 52.27 -65.73 -1.70
C ASP A 772 51.65 -64.53 -0.96
N PHE A 773 50.64 -64.79 -0.13
CA PHE A 773 49.83 -63.76 0.55
C PHE A 773 49.74 -63.96 2.06
N TYR A 774 49.30 -62.94 2.77
CA TYR A 774 49.01 -63.02 4.21
C TYR A 774 47.53 -62.83 4.47
N GLY A 775 46.96 -63.58 5.42
CA GLY A 775 45.61 -63.32 5.92
C GLY A 775 45.48 -61.93 6.54
N SER A 776 46.57 -61.37 7.09
CA SER A 776 46.61 -59.97 7.55
C SER A 776 46.56 -58.93 6.43
N GLU A 777 46.72 -59.31 5.15
CA GLU A 777 46.50 -58.43 4.00
C GLU A 777 45.04 -58.52 3.50
N PHE A 778 44.41 -59.70 3.64
CA PHE A 778 43.07 -59.97 3.11
C PHE A 778 41.98 -59.13 3.80
N TYR A 779 41.88 -59.18 5.13
CA TYR A 779 40.83 -58.46 5.84
C TYR A 779 40.91 -56.93 5.64
N PRO A 780 42.09 -56.29 5.71
CA PRO A 780 42.20 -54.87 5.39
C PRO A 780 41.81 -54.53 3.96
N TRP A 781 42.20 -55.36 2.98
CA TRP A 781 41.75 -55.22 1.60
C TRP A 781 40.22 -55.34 1.47
N TRP A 782 39.59 -56.28 2.18
CA TRP A 782 38.14 -56.45 2.19
C TRP A 782 37.42 -55.19 2.70
N VAL A 783 37.88 -54.63 3.82
CA VAL A 783 37.31 -53.41 4.40
C VAL A 783 37.47 -52.23 3.42
N PHE A 784 38.62 -52.11 2.75
CA PHE A 784 38.81 -51.11 1.69
C PHE A 784 37.88 -51.37 0.49
N ASN A 785 37.74 -52.61 0.04
CA ASN A 785 36.83 -53.00 -1.03
C ASN A 785 35.39 -52.54 -0.73
N GLY A 786 34.93 -52.69 0.52
CA GLY A 786 33.64 -52.19 0.99
C GLY A 786 33.44 -50.68 0.85
N THR A 787 34.50 -49.87 0.71
CA THR A 787 34.39 -48.41 0.46
C THR A 787 34.19 -48.05 -1.01
N THR A 788 34.27 -49.04 -1.91
CA THR A 788 33.98 -48.86 -3.34
C THR A 788 32.47 -48.93 -3.61
N ALA A 789 32.02 -48.38 -4.73
CA ALA A 789 30.59 -48.39 -5.09
C ALA A 789 30.05 -49.82 -5.26
N SER A 790 30.83 -50.74 -5.85
CA SER A 790 30.45 -52.14 -6.05
C SER A 790 30.62 -52.97 -4.78
N GLY A 791 31.66 -52.70 -3.98
CA GLY A 791 31.90 -53.44 -2.75
C GLY A 791 30.83 -53.25 -1.68
N ILE A 792 30.37 -52.02 -1.43
CA ILE A 792 29.23 -51.78 -0.52
C ILE A 792 27.92 -52.37 -1.06
N ASP A 793 27.83 -52.55 -2.38
CA ASP A 793 26.58 -52.96 -3.01
C ASP A 793 26.39 -54.48 -2.99
N GLU A 794 27.43 -55.20 -3.38
CA GLU A 794 27.40 -56.65 -3.57
C GLU A 794 27.97 -57.39 -2.37
N PHE A 795 29.00 -56.85 -1.71
CA PHE A 795 29.81 -57.58 -0.74
C PHE A 795 29.62 -57.14 0.72
N PHE A 796 28.80 -56.12 0.98
CA PHE A 796 28.54 -55.61 2.33
C PHE A 796 28.01 -56.71 3.27
N GLY A 797 28.66 -56.92 4.40
CA GLY A 797 28.32 -57.98 5.37
C GLY A 797 28.90 -59.36 5.04
N GLY A 798 29.66 -59.50 3.94
CA GLY A 798 30.17 -60.79 3.47
C GLY A 798 31.28 -61.41 4.32
N ILE A 799 32.08 -60.60 5.03
CA ILE A 799 33.12 -61.07 5.96
C ILE A 799 32.89 -60.52 7.36
N THR A 800 33.10 -61.34 8.39
CA THR A 800 33.23 -60.92 9.79
C THR A 800 34.62 -61.25 10.30
N ALA A 801 35.36 -60.27 10.81
CA ALA A 801 36.54 -60.52 11.62
C ALA A 801 36.13 -60.85 13.06
N VAL A 802 36.28 -62.13 13.45
CA VAL A 802 35.97 -62.58 14.82
C VAL A 802 37.03 -62.10 15.81
N ASN A 803 38.29 -62.05 15.35
CA ASN A 803 39.47 -61.48 16.03
C ASN A 803 40.62 -61.35 15.02
N GLU A 804 41.81 -60.92 15.44
CA GLU A 804 42.97 -60.68 14.54
C GLU A 804 43.50 -61.94 13.85
N ALA A 805 43.02 -63.13 14.22
CA ALA A 805 43.45 -64.41 13.68
C ALA A 805 42.34 -65.24 13.02
N ASN A 806 41.07 -64.80 13.02
CA ASN A 806 39.96 -65.57 12.44
C ASN A 806 39.00 -64.66 11.65
N PHE A 807 38.96 -64.84 10.34
CA PHE A 807 38.07 -64.14 9.41
C PHE A 807 37.07 -65.12 8.82
N ARG A 808 35.78 -64.83 9.03
CA ARG A 808 34.67 -65.68 8.61
C ARG A 808 33.97 -65.13 7.38
N ILE A 809 33.81 -65.95 6.36
CA ILE A 809 32.92 -65.70 5.23
C ILE A 809 31.49 -66.06 5.64
N ASN A 810 30.63 -65.05 5.61
CA ASN A 810 29.20 -65.17 5.85
C ASN A 810 28.51 -65.62 4.55
N ASN A 811 28.50 -66.93 4.28
CA ASN A 811 28.00 -67.48 3.02
C ASN A 811 26.48 -67.31 2.78
N SER A 812 25.73 -66.85 3.78
CA SER A 812 24.33 -66.43 3.62
C SER A 812 24.18 -65.04 3.00
N ILE A 813 25.26 -64.24 2.97
CA ILE A 813 25.30 -62.90 2.36
C ILE A 813 26.01 -62.97 1.01
N VAL A 814 27.24 -63.48 0.98
CA VAL A 814 28.01 -63.74 -0.24
C VAL A 814 28.67 -65.10 -0.13
N SER A 815 28.45 -65.98 -1.11
CA SER A 815 29.05 -67.32 -1.10
C SER A 815 30.49 -67.30 -1.61
N LEU A 816 31.34 -66.51 -0.96
CA LEU A 816 32.68 -66.15 -1.41
C LEU A 816 33.65 -67.34 -1.53
N TYR A 817 34.40 -67.40 -2.63
CA TYR A 817 35.55 -68.30 -2.82
C TYR A 817 36.80 -67.54 -3.26
N PHE A 818 37.97 -68.03 -2.86
CA PHE A 818 39.24 -67.55 -3.42
C PHE A 818 39.54 -68.31 -4.71
N ASP A 819 39.87 -67.56 -5.77
CA ASP A 819 40.33 -68.10 -7.04
C ASP A 819 41.77 -67.63 -7.31
N ASN A 820 42.57 -68.49 -7.92
CA ASN A 820 43.90 -68.14 -8.37
C ASN A 820 43.88 -68.10 -9.89
N THR A 821 43.99 -66.89 -10.42
CA THR A 821 43.97 -66.65 -11.87
C THR A 821 45.36 -66.83 -12.50
N THR A 822 46.38 -67.16 -11.69
CA THR A 822 47.73 -67.46 -12.14
C THR A 822 47.97 -68.98 -12.24
N SER A 823 49.01 -69.37 -12.99
CA SER A 823 49.44 -70.78 -13.10
C SER A 823 50.35 -71.24 -11.95
N THR A 824 50.64 -70.38 -10.97
CA THR A 824 51.57 -70.67 -9.86
C THR A 824 50.78 -71.08 -8.64
N ASN A 825 51.16 -72.18 -7.96
CA ASN A 825 50.55 -72.52 -6.67
C ASN A 825 50.91 -71.45 -5.63
N LEU A 826 49.91 -70.82 -5.02
CA LEU A 826 50.09 -69.79 -4.00
C LEU A 826 49.78 -70.37 -2.62
N LYS A 827 50.47 -69.89 -1.60
CA LYS A 827 50.18 -70.27 -0.20
C LYS A 827 50.05 -69.04 0.69
N GLN A 828 49.24 -69.18 1.72
CA GLN A 828 49.18 -68.25 2.82
C GLN A 828 50.43 -68.40 3.71
N LEU A 829 51.06 -67.28 4.10
CA LEU A 829 52.32 -67.27 4.87
C LEU A 829 52.16 -67.11 6.38
N ASP A 830 50.98 -66.70 6.86
CA ASP A 830 50.67 -66.55 8.27
C ASP A 830 49.64 -67.56 8.77
N ASN A 831 49.62 -67.76 10.10
CA ASN A 831 48.64 -68.62 10.76
C ASN A 831 47.38 -67.83 11.10
N ARG A 832 46.69 -67.28 10.10
CA ARG A 832 45.38 -66.63 10.28
C ARG A 832 44.31 -67.42 9.56
N ARG A 833 43.23 -67.75 10.24
CA ARG A 833 42.17 -68.58 9.66
C ARG A 833 41.26 -67.74 8.78
N ILE A 834 41.09 -68.13 7.53
CA ILE A 834 40.02 -67.67 6.64
C ILE A 834 39.12 -68.86 6.35
N TYR A 835 37.84 -68.77 6.69
CA TYR A 835 36.93 -69.92 6.62
C TYR A 835 35.50 -69.51 6.30
N ARG A 836 34.73 -70.42 5.73
CA ARG A 836 33.29 -70.24 5.50
C ARG A 836 32.47 -70.71 6.70
N ASP A 837 31.37 -70.02 6.99
CA ASP A 837 30.48 -70.37 8.10
C ASP A 837 29.82 -71.76 7.89
N ASP A 838 29.65 -72.19 6.64
CA ASP A 838 29.20 -73.54 6.27
C ASP A 838 30.28 -74.64 6.43
N GLY A 839 31.51 -74.28 6.80
CA GLY A 839 32.62 -75.21 6.98
C GLY A 839 33.19 -75.80 5.69
N GLN A 840 32.80 -75.31 4.51
CA GLN A 840 33.40 -75.72 3.24
C GLN A 840 34.79 -75.12 3.04
N TYR A 841 35.55 -75.73 2.13
CA TYR A 841 36.85 -75.21 1.71
C TYR A 841 36.67 -73.86 1.00
N PRO A 842 37.32 -72.76 1.44
CA PRO A 842 37.06 -71.41 0.92
C PRO A 842 37.76 -71.12 -0.41
N VAL A 843 38.26 -72.12 -1.13
CA VAL A 843 38.99 -71.95 -2.40
C VAL A 843 38.25 -72.70 -3.50
N LYS A 844 38.14 -72.04 -4.66
CA LYS A 844 37.56 -72.61 -5.88
C LYS A 844 38.39 -73.81 -6.34
N SER A 845 37.73 -74.90 -6.73
CA SER A 845 38.40 -76.13 -7.17
C SER A 845 37.74 -76.72 -8.42
N PRO A 846 38.41 -76.74 -9.60
CA PRO A 846 39.73 -76.16 -9.86
C PRO A 846 39.70 -74.62 -9.89
N THR A 847 40.84 -74.00 -9.62
CA THR A 847 41.06 -72.56 -9.83
C THR A 847 41.16 -72.25 -11.33
N THR A 848 40.83 -71.02 -11.73
CA THR A 848 40.77 -70.61 -13.15
C THR A 848 42.14 -70.57 -13.82
N GLY A 849 43.18 -70.13 -13.13
CA GLY A 849 44.55 -70.03 -13.65
C GLY A 849 45.33 -71.35 -13.69
N GLY A 850 44.80 -72.40 -13.05
CA GLY A 850 45.42 -73.72 -12.95
C GLY A 850 46.44 -73.89 -11.82
N GLY A 851 46.86 -72.80 -11.14
CA GLY A 851 47.62 -72.88 -9.89
C GLY A 851 46.71 -73.01 -8.68
N GLY A 852 47.00 -73.91 -7.74
CA GLY A 852 46.23 -74.07 -6.50
C GLY A 852 46.44 -72.95 -5.48
N ILE A 853 45.61 -72.92 -4.45
CA ILE A 853 45.78 -72.07 -3.25
C ILE A 853 45.83 -72.98 -2.03
N ASP A 854 46.85 -72.83 -1.19
CA ASP A 854 46.87 -73.36 0.17
C ASP A 854 46.53 -72.25 1.17
N ILE A 855 45.44 -72.43 1.91
CA ILE A 855 44.88 -71.43 2.82
C ILE A 855 44.64 -72.06 4.19
N VAL A 856 44.86 -71.29 5.26
CA VAL A 856 44.61 -71.76 6.62
C VAL A 856 43.10 -71.62 6.91
N TRP A 857 42.35 -72.72 6.94
CA TRP A 857 40.87 -72.66 7.08
C TRP A 857 40.23 -73.57 8.13
N ARG A 858 40.90 -74.68 8.52
CA ARG A 858 40.25 -75.73 9.32
C ARG A 858 40.12 -75.39 10.79
N ASN A 859 41.26 -75.21 11.47
CA ASN A 859 41.29 -75.09 12.91
C ASN A 859 41.25 -73.62 13.32
N GLU A 860 40.44 -73.31 14.33
CA GLU A 860 40.43 -71.99 14.97
C GLU A 860 41.82 -71.65 15.51
N ILE A 861 42.24 -70.41 15.27
CA ILE A 861 43.50 -69.88 15.79
C ILE A 861 43.21 -69.13 17.08
N LEU A 862 43.79 -69.59 18.19
CA LEU A 862 43.61 -68.94 19.48
C LEU A 862 44.54 -67.73 19.60
N VAL A 863 43.96 -66.55 19.84
CA VAL A 863 44.72 -65.32 20.14
C VAL A 863 45.06 -65.30 21.64
N ALA A 864 46.35 -65.23 21.96
CA ALA A 864 46.80 -65.07 23.33
C ALA A 864 46.68 -63.59 23.74
N SER A 865 45.71 -63.25 24.61
CA SER A 865 45.69 -61.92 25.22
C SER A 865 46.68 -61.87 26.39
N LEU A 866 47.48 -60.80 26.47
CA LEU A 866 48.39 -60.55 27.60
C LEU A 866 47.65 -60.56 28.96
N GLY A 867 46.35 -60.21 28.98
CA GLY A 867 45.51 -60.31 30.17
C GLY A 867 45.35 -61.74 30.69
N LYS A 868 45.16 -62.74 29.80
CA LYS A 868 45.10 -64.16 30.21
C LYS A 868 46.45 -64.72 30.64
N VAL A 869 47.55 -64.18 30.10
CA VAL A 869 48.90 -64.55 30.56
C VAL A 869 49.17 -63.95 31.94
N LEU A 870 48.69 -62.73 32.21
CA LEU A 870 48.75 -62.10 33.54
C LEU A 870 47.92 -62.89 34.56
N ASP A 871 46.70 -63.31 34.22
CA ASP A 871 45.86 -64.14 35.10
C ASP A 871 46.53 -65.50 35.43
N ILE A 872 47.22 -66.10 34.46
CA ILE A 872 47.99 -67.34 34.64
C ILE A 872 49.26 -67.10 35.47
N LEU A 873 49.94 -65.96 35.27
CA LEU A 873 51.11 -65.57 36.06
C LEU A 873 50.73 -65.22 37.50
N GLU A 874 49.62 -64.52 37.74
CA GLU A 874 49.07 -64.23 39.06
C GLU A 874 48.58 -65.50 39.78
N ALA A 875 48.04 -66.47 39.03
CA ALA A 875 47.71 -67.78 39.56
C ALA A 875 48.98 -68.60 39.94
N ASP A 876 50.05 -68.52 39.16
CA ASP A 876 51.34 -69.17 39.49
C ASP A 876 52.05 -68.47 40.67
N GLU A 877 51.92 -67.15 40.78
CA GLU A 877 52.49 -66.35 41.87
C GLU A 877 51.75 -66.56 43.19
N LYS A 878 50.44 -66.86 43.18
CA LYS A 878 49.67 -67.32 44.36
C LYS A 878 50.02 -68.74 44.83
N ILE A 879 50.60 -69.59 43.98
CA ILE A 879 50.98 -70.99 44.32
C ILE A 879 52.40 -71.08 44.91
N ARG A 880 53.29 -70.13 44.59
CA ARG A 880 54.69 -70.13 45.08
C ARG A 880 54.86 -69.97 46.60
N PRO A 881 54.05 -69.21 47.37
CA PRO A 881 54.21 -69.07 48.81
C PRO A 881 53.87 -70.33 49.62
N THR A 882 52.95 -71.18 49.13
CA THR A 882 52.48 -72.37 49.86
C THR A 882 53.41 -73.58 49.74
N LYS A 883 54.23 -73.68 48.68
CA LYS A 883 55.28 -74.72 48.55
C LYS A 883 56.52 -74.41 49.41
N TYR A 884 56.94 -73.15 49.51
CA TYR A 884 58.11 -72.77 50.33
C TYR A 884 57.84 -72.80 51.84
N GLN A 885 56.62 -72.51 52.31
CA GLN A 885 56.28 -72.61 53.74
C GLN A 885 56.19 -74.06 54.26
N LYS A 886 55.89 -75.04 53.42
CA LYS A 886 55.96 -76.47 53.80
C LYS A 886 57.39 -77.01 53.85
N LEU A 887 58.32 -76.48 53.04
CA LEU A 887 59.73 -76.87 53.08
C LEU A 887 60.49 -76.21 54.25
N HIS A 888 60.12 -74.98 54.64
CA HIS A 888 60.75 -74.27 55.76
C HIS A 888 60.31 -74.80 57.15
N LYS A 889 59.13 -75.42 57.29
CA LYS A 889 58.69 -76.09 58.54
C LYS A 889 59.32 -77.47 58.76
N ILE A 890 59.89 -78.10 57.73
CA ILE A 890 60.57 -79.40 57.84
C ILE A 890 62.06 -79.23 58.19
N THR A 891 62.66 -78.06 57.92
CA THR A 891 64.09 -77.81 58.13
C THR A 891 64.42 -77.07 59.44
N LYS A 892 63.42 -76.64 60.22
CA LYS A 892 63.61 -75.91 61.50
C LYS A 892 63.38 -76.75 62.77
N ALA A 893 63.12 -78.05 62.63
CA ALA A 893 63.05 -79.02 63.74
C ALA A 893 64.38 -79.79 63.95
N ALA A 894 65.39 -79.54 63.14
CA ALA A 894 66.75 -80.04 63.32
C ALA A 894 67.72 -78.87 63.14
N LEU A 895 68.54 -78.58 64.16
CA LEU A 895 69.52 -77.48 64.30
C LEU A 895 68.93 -76.24 65.02
N VAL A 896 68.82 -76.26 66.35
CA VAL A 896 69.86 -75.96 67.37
C VAL A 896 69.98 -74.45 67.63
N ASP A 897 69.48 -74.06 68.80
CA ASP A 897 70.21 -73.36 69.87
C ASP A 897 70.91 -72.01 69.55
N LYS A 898 70.70 -71.06 70.47
CA LYS A 898 71.34 -69.75 70.67
C LYS A 898 70.75 -68.53 69.95
N ASP A 899 70.15 -67.69 70.79
CA ASP A 899 70.35 -66.24 70.91
C ASP A 899 70.56 -65.42 69.64
N VAL A 900 69.67 -64.45 69.42
CA VAL A 900 70.00 -63.02 69.42
C VAL A 900 68.72 -62.19 69.24
N ILE A 901 68.55 -61.26 70.18
CA ILE A 901 67.55 -60.19 70.27
C ILE A 901 67.91 -59.08 69.26
N ILE A 902 66.89 -58.38 68.73
CA ILE A 902 66.78 -56.92 68.43
C ILE A 902 65.52 -56.77 67.54
N ASN A 903 64.35 -56.33 68.01
CA ASN A 903 63.87 -55.00 68.40
C ASN A 903 63.81 -53.92 67.29
N GLY A 904 62.60 -53.38 67.08
CA GLY A 904 62.32 -52.04 66.54
C GLY A 904 61.77 -52.03 65.10
N SER A 905 60.47 -51.75 64.87
CA SER A 905 59.84 -50.40 64.74
C SER A 905 60.18 -49.79 63.37
N ASP A 906 59.29 -49.44 62.43
CA ASP A 906 57.99 -48.75 62.47
C ASP A 906 57.45 -48.71 60.99
N ILE A 907 56.15 -48.93 60.69
CA ILE A 907 55.04 -47.93 60.48
C ILE A 907 55.26 -47.04 59.23
N ASP A 908 54.32 -46.68 58.34
CA ASP A 908 52.90 -46.92 58.02
C ASP A 908 52.71 -46.40 56.56
N LEU A 909 52.00 -47.09 55.66
CA LEU A 909 50.64 -46.80 55.15
C LEU A 909 50.30 -45.32 54.85
N VAL A 910 50.08 -44.98 53.56
CA VAL A 910 48.87 -44.30 53.04
C VAL A 910 48.62 -44.71 51.57
N GLU A 911 47.37 -45.09 51.31
CA GLU A 911 46.67 -45.60 50.11
C GLU A 911 46.45 -44.55 48.97
N PRO A 912 45.85 -44.87 47.79
CA PRO A 912 44.79 -45.88 47.49
C PRO A 912 45.20 -47.08 46.63
#